data_AF-A0A9X8N978-F1
#
_entry.id   AF-A0A9X8N978-F1
#
_cell.length_a   1.000
_cell.length_b   1.000
_cell.length_c   1.000
_cell.angle_alpha   90.00
_cell.angle_beta   90.00
_cell.angle_gamma   90.00
#
_symmetry.space_group_name_H-M   'P 1'
#
loop_
_entity.id
_entity.type
_entity.pdbx_description
1 polymer ?
#
loop_
_entity_poly.entity_id
_entity_poly.type
_entity_poly.pdbx_seq_one_letter_code
_entity_poly.pdbx_strand_id
1 'polypeptide(L)'
;MSEPDRMSVSRVLAVPDLSLVVLIGATGSGKSTFAARHFKPTEVISSDFCRGLVSDDENDQSASGDAFELLHFIVGKRLAAGRLTVVDATNVQTESRARLVQLAREHDVLPVAIVLDVPEHVCAERNAARADRAGLPLRVIQRHQRELRRSLGKLEREGFRKVHVLRGEREAEAAEIVRERRFNDLRHLTGPFDIVGDIHGCRSELETLLGRLGYKLARDDQGRAVDAVHPEGRTAVFVGDLVDRGPDSPGVLRLVTGMVATGHALCVSGNHENKLGRYLNGRTVQHTHGLAETIEQLEKEDEAFRVGAAEFIRGLVSHYVLDGGGLVVCHAGLPEKYHGRTSGRVRSFALYGDTTGETDEFGLPVRYPWAEEYRGRAAVVYGHTPTPRAGWVNNTICLDTGCVFGGKLTALRWPEREVVDVPAERVWYEPAKPLATEAPGGADGRPLDLGDVAGRRVVETRHMGRLAVREENAAAALEVMSRFAIDPRLLPYLPPTMAPCATAKPSEEADARGEGFLEHPREAFAEYRAAGVREVVCEEKHMGSRAVVLVCRDEAVARERFGVSAAGVSGALYTRTGRPFFDDRETTERILRRVRDCVERAGLWSELDTEWLLLDAELMPWSLKATGLLRTQYAAVGAASRAVFPGALGALEAAADRGVEVAALLDRQRGRAADAAVHRRVPALLLAGGGACAAARGGRAGAGGDPARAVPDPRGRGTQPGRPAAHRATGPDRPADSGGSVASVGGRRDGGGCDGGRRDGRGRDGDGSDDGRSDGDGPGGGERACRGRCRPHTVARADPAVGRRHGGRGVGRGRCGVVAGPDRGRR
;
A
#
# COMPACT_ATOMS: atom_id res chain seq x y z
N MET A 1 -14.97 31.94 66.71
CA MET A 1 -15.63 31.69 65.41
C MET A 1 -14.61 31.00 64.52
N SER A 2 -14.88 29.76 64.12
CA SER A 2 -14.01 28.94 63.27
C SER A 2 -14.20 29.35 61.80
N GLU A 3 -13.10 29.46 61.05
CA GLU A 3 -13.16 29.58 59.59
C GLU A 3 -13.83 28.34 58.97
N PRO A 4 -14.64 28.49 57.92
CA PRO A 4 -15.32 27.36 57.29
C PRO A 4 -14.34 26.49 56.52
N ASP A 5 -14.49 25.18 56.71
CA ASP A 5 -13.71 24.14 56.05
C ASP A 5 -13.87 24.22 54.51
N ARG A 6 -12.79 24.61 53.81
CA ARG A 6 -12.77 24.61 52.35
C ARG A 6 -12.67 23.17 51.87
N MET A 7 -13.84 22.56 51.61
CA MET A 7 -13.97 21.23 51.02
C MET A 7 -12.96 21.03 49.88
N SER A 8 -12.25 19.90 49.93
CA SER A 8 -11.17 19.56 49.01
C SER A 8 -11.70 19.35 47.59
N VAL A 9 -11.64 20.41 46.77
CA VAL A 9 -11.95 20.32 45.34
C VAL A 9 -10.87 19.44 44.68
N SER A 10 -11.28 18.28 44.16
CA SER A 10 -10.41 17.39 43.38
C SER A 10 -9.81 18.16 42.19
N ARG A 11 -8.51 17.99 41.96
CA ARG A 11 -7.76 18.73 40.94
C ARG A 11 -7.48 17.87 39.73
N VAL A 12 -8.40 17.90 38.78
CA VAL A 12 -8.29 17.18 37.50
C VAL A 12 -7.15 17.75 36.65
N LEU A 13 -6.20 16.89 36.27
CA LEU A 13 -5.10 17.19 35.37
C LEU A 13 -5.29 16.45 34.04
N ALA A 14 -5.58 17.23 33.02
CA ALA A 14 -5.72 16.78 31.65
C ALA A 14 -4.37 16.37 31.02
N VAL A 15 -4.23 15.11 30.59
CA VAL A 15 -3.03 14.57 29.93
C VAL A 15 -3.42 13.89 28.60
N PRO A 16 -2.84 14.27 27.45
CA PRO A 16 -3.13 13.61 26.17
C PRO A 16 -2.70 12.13 26.18
N ASP A 17 -3.54 11.26 25.62
CA ASP A 17 -3.36 9.81 25.54
C ASP A 17 -2.07 9.36 24.82
N LEU A 18 -1.52 10.22 23.94
CA LEU A 18 -0.15 10.16 23.45
C LEU A 18 0.59 11.45 23.79
N SER A 19 1.41 11.40 24.84
CA SER A 19 2.28 12.50 25.27
C SER A 19 3.56 11.99 25.95
N LEU A 20 4.53 12.89 26.14
CA LEU A 20 5.65 12.70 27.05
C LEU A 20 5.38 13.51 28.31
N VAL A 21 5.06 12.84 29.42
CA VAL A 21 4.87 13.48 30.72
C VAL A 21 6.23 13.54 31.42
N VAL A 22 6.61 14.71 31.91
CA VAL A 22 7.83 14.93 32.70
C VAL A 22 7.42 15.35 34.10
N LEU A 23 7.72 14.51 35.08
CA LEU A 23 7.51 14.84 36.49
C LEU A 23 8.66 15.76 36.94
N ILE A 24 8.34 16.86 37.61
CA ILE A 24 9.31 17.89 38.02
C ILE A 24 9.14 18.15 39.51
N GLY A 25 10.23 18.12 40.27
CA GLY A 25 10.20 18.43 41.70
C GLY A 25 11.42 17.92 42.47
N ALA A 26 11.66 18.48 43.65
CA ALA A 26 12.76 18.09 44.51
C ALA A 26 12.71 16.60 44.90
N THR A 27 13.85 16.03 45.32
CA THR A 27 13.83 14.70 45.98
C THR A 27 13.01 14.78 47.27
N GLY A 28 12.21 13.76 47.56
CA GLY A 28 11.20 13.79 48.64
C GLY A 28 9.86 14.43 48.26
N SER A 29 9.72 15.13 47.13
CA SER A 29 8.45 15.79 46.75
C SER A 29 7.29 14.85 46.40
N GLY A 30 7.51 13.53 46.37
CA GLY A 30 6.46 12.53 46.12
C GLY A 30 6.26 12.09 44.66
N LYS A 31 7.13 12.52 43.72
CA LYS A 31 7.00 12.18 42.27
C LYS A 31 6.76 10.70 42.00
N SER A 32 7.59 9.80 42.53
CA SER A 32 7.47 8.35 42.30
C SER A 32 6.18 7.77 42.86
N THR A 33 5.73 8.27 44.02
CA THR A 33 4.44 7.91 44.64
C THR A 33 3.27 8.39 43.78
N PHE A 34 3.35 9.62 43.26
CA PHE A 34 2.38 10.18 42.31
C PHE A 34 2.35 9.38 41.00
N ALA A 35 3.53 9.02 40.46
CA ALA A 35 3.67 8.23 39.25
C ALA A 35 2.99 6.86 39.40
N ALA A 36 3.29 6.14 40.49
CA ALA A 36 2.74 4.83 40.79
C ALA A 36 1.22 4.85 41.05
N ARG A 37 0.68 5.95 41.59
CA ARG A 37 -0.77 6.12 41.82
C ARG A 37 -1.56 6.36 40.53
N HIS A 38 -1.00 7.11 39.58
CA HIS A 38 -1.76 7.64 38.44
C HIS A 38 -1.42 7.03 37.07
N PHE A 39 -0.29 6.33 36.94
CA PHE A 39 0.17 5.75 35.69
C PHE A 39 0.49 4.26 35.86
N LYS A 40 0.45 3.50 34.78
CA LYS A 40 0.82 2.07 34.82
C LYS A 40 2.32 1.96 35.11
N PRO A 41 2.82 0.93 35.82
CA PRO A 41 4.25 0.73 36.02
C PRO A 41 5.04 0.74 34.70
N THR A 42 4.48 0.12 33.65
CA THR A 42 5.06 0.11 32.31
C THR A 42 5.03 1.46 31.58
N GLU A 43 4.38 2.50 32.09
CA GLU A 43 4.37 3.85 31.50
C GLU A 43 5.44 4.76 32.12
N VAL A 44 5.95 4.43 33.32
CA VAL A 44 6.91 5.23 34.08
C VAL A 44 8.33 4.73 33.85
N ILE A 45 9.20 5.60 33.35
CA ILE A 45 10.64 5.37 33.22
C ILE A 45 11.34 6.27 34.25
N SER A 46 11.94 5.64 35.27
CA SER A 46 12.65 6.34 36.35
C SER A 46 14.15 6.40 36.08
N SER A 47 14.79 7.53 36.37
CA SER A 47 16.27 7.63 36.35
C SER A 47 16.94 6.68 37.33
N ASP A 48 16.27 6.39 38.44
CA ASP A 48 16.82 5.61 39.55
C ASP A 48 16.74 4.11 39.20
N PHE A 49 15.63 3.67 38.58
CA PHE A 49 15.50 2.33 38.00
C PHE A 49 16.48 2.09 36.84
N CYS A 50 16.62 3.05 35.91
CA CYS A 50 17.59 2.95 34.82
C CYS A 50 19.05 2.86 35.31
N ARG A 51 19.35 3.44 36.49
CA ARG A 51 20.64 3.34 37.16
C ARG A 51 20.86 1.96 37.76
N GLY A 52 19.89 1.43 38.50
CA GLY A 52 19.92 0.05 39.00
C GLY A 52 20.16 -0.98 37.88
N LEU A 53 19.63 -0.75 36.67
CA LEU A 53 19.89 -1.62 35.50
C LEU A 53 21.31 -1.56 34.92
N VAL A 54 22.11 -0.53 35.22
CA VAL A 54 23.48 -0.37 34.68
C VAL A 54 24.59 -0.51 35.74
N SER A 55 24.27 -0.37 37.03
CA SER A 55 25.24 -0.42 38.14
C SER A 55 24.85 -1.36 39.29
N ASP A 56 23.74 -2.11 39.19
CA ASP A 56 23.13 -2.91 40.27
C ASP A 56 22.75 -2.11 41.55
N ASP A 57 22.84 -0.77 41.52
CA ASP A 57 22.48 0.15 42.63
C ASP A 57 21.76 1.40 42.10
N GLU A 58 20.50 1.60 42.52
CA GLU A 58 19.68 2.78 42.18
C GLU A 58 20.20 4.10 42.78
N ASN A 59 21.24 4.08 43.60
CA ASN A 59 21.86 5.26 44.22
C ASN A 59 23.26 5.61 43.70
N ASP A 60 23.92 4.75 42.91
CA ASP A 60 25.27 5.03 42.38
C ASP A 60 25.28 6.23 41.42
N GLN A 61 25.69 7.40 41.94
CA GLN A 61 25.73 8.63 41.16
C GLN A 61 26.79 8.61 40.04
N SER A 62 27.77 7.69 40.06
CA SER A 62 28.78 7.57 39.00
C SER A 62 28.16 7.11 37.68
N ALA A 63 27.23 6.16 37.72
CA ALA A 63 26.47 5.65 36.57
C ALA A 63 25.39 6.62 36.02
N SER A 64 25.40 7.90 36.41
CA SER A 64 24.37 8.86 35.97
C SER A 64 24.32 9.09 34.46
N GLY A 65 25.46 9.05 33.77
CA GLY A 65 25.50 9.22 32.31
C GLY A 65 24.72 8.11 31.61
N ASP A 66 25.14 6.87 31.85
CA ASP A 66 24.58 5.66 31.24
C ASP A 66 23.11 5.46 31.61
N ALA A 67 22.73 5.75 32.87
CA ALA A 67 21.33 5.71 33.31
C ALA A 67 20.43 6.68 32.52
N PHE A 68 20.89 7.91 32.26
CA PHE A 68 20.14 8.87 31.44
C PHE A 68 20.18 8.52 29.94
N GLU A 69 21.25 7.92 29.42
CA GLU A 69 21.27 7.43 28.03
C GLU A 69 20.23 6.32 27.83
N LEU A 70 20.20 5.33 28.73
CA LEU A 70 19.22 4.24 28.73
C LEU A 70 17.79 4.78 28.85
N LEU A 71 17.56 5.75 29.76
CA LEU A 71 16.26 6.42 29.92
C LEU A 71 15.81 7.07 28.60
N HIS A 72 16.67 7.88 27.96
CA HIS A 72 16.34 8.52 26.70
C HIS A 72 16.06 7.51 25.58
N PHE A 73 16.83 6.43 25.52
CA PHE A 73 16.61 5.34 24.54
C PHE A 73 15.25 4.67 24.73
N ILE A 74 14.90 4.27 25.97
CA ILE A 74 13.62 3.63 26.27
C ILE A 74 12.46 4.59 25.96
N VAL A 75 12.55 5.85 26.38
CA VAL A 75 11.52 6.86 26.10
C VAL A 75 11.33 7.02 24.58
N GLY A 76 12.41 7.15 23.81
CA GLY A 76 12.32 7.29 22.35
C GLY A 76 11.65 6.09 21.67
N LYS A 77 12.01 4.85 22.07
CA LYS A 77 11.35 3.63 21.55
C LYS A 77 9.85 3.59 21.86
N ARG A 78 9.44 4.02 23.06
CA ARG A 78 8.03 4.07 23.46
C ARG A 78 7.22 5.12 22.70
N LEU A 79 7.78 6.33 22.55
CA LEU A 79 7.14 7.41 21.80
C LEU A 79 7.03 7.06 20.30
N ALA A 80 8.05 6.43 19.72
CA ALA A 80 7.99 5.91 18.35
C ALA A 80 6.84 4.90 18.16
N ALA A 81 6.61 4.04 19.16
CA ALA A 81 5.51 3.06 19.19
C ALA A 81 4.15 3.64 19.63
N GLY A 82 4.01 4.97 19.70
CA GLY A 82 2.73 5.63 20.03
C GLY A 82 2.25 5.37 21.46
N ARG A 83 3.17 5.24 22.43
CA ARG A 83 2.83 4.99 23.85
C ARG A 83 3.06 6.22 24.73
N LEU A 84 2.04 6.57 25.53
CA LEU A 84 2.20 7.46 26.68
C LEU A 84 3.41 7.05 27.51
N THR A 85 4.27 8.00 27.83
CA THR A 85 5.49 7.76 28.59
C THR A 85 5.67 8.86 29.62
N VAL A 86 5.98 8.46 30.85
CA VAL A 86 6.17 9.33 32.01
C VAL A 86 7.63 9.21 32.44
N VAL A 87 8.31 10.33 32.63
CA VAL A 87 9.70 10.37 33.12
C VAL A 87 9.68 10.78 34.59
N ASP A 88 10.10 9.88 35.47
CA ASP A 88 10.33 10.17 36.89
C ASP A 88 11.82 10.42 37.13
N ALA A 89 12.16 11.70 37.24
CA ALA A 89 13.45 12.19 37.70
C ALA A 89 13.22 13.55 38.36
N THR A 90 14.22 14.14 39.02
CA THR A 90 14.04 15.46 39.65
C THR A 90 13.65 16.55 38.65
N ASN A 91 14.27 16.55 37.45
CA ASN A 91 13.96 17.42 36.31
C ASN A 91 13.89 18.93 36.65
N VAL A 92 14.54 19.37 37.73
CA VAL A 92 14.52 20.78 38.18
C VAL A 92 15.44 21.68 37.36
N GLN A 93 16.45 21.12 36.70
CA GLN A 93 17.38 21.82 35.82
C GLN A 93 16.87 21.86 34.36
N THR A 94 17.12 22.98 33.68
CA THR A 94 16.62 23.24 32.32
C THR A 94 17.28 22.32 31.30
N GLU A 95 18.57 22.05 31.50
CA GLU A 95 19.43 21.24 30.65
C GLU A 95 18.93 19.79 30.62
N SER A 96 18.54 19.23 31.77
CA SER A 96 17.93 17.90 31.88
C SER A 96 16.59 17.81 31.14
N ARG A 97 15.76 18.87 31.21
CA ARG A 97 14.47 18.91 30.50
C ARG A 97 14.63 19.14 29.00
N ALA A 98 15.68 19.85 28.55
CA ALA A 98 15.89 20.19 27.16
C ALA A 98 15.95 18.95 26.26
N ARG A 99 16.66 17.88 26.69
CA ARG A 99 16.73 16.62 25.93
C ARG A 99 15.37 15.89 25.87
N LEU A 100 14.58 15.94 26.95
CA LEU A 100 13.22 15.35 26.97
C LEU A 100 12.26 16.12 26.05
N VAL A 101 12.29 17.46 26.06
CA VAL A 101 11.49 18.29 25.15
C VAL A 101 11.94 18.09 23.69
N GLN A 102 13.24 17.95 23.44
CA GLN A 102 13.76 17.61 22.12
C GLN A 102 13.24 16.24 21.66
N LEU A 103 13.30 15.21 22.50
CA LEU A 103 12.83 13.86 22.19
C LEU A 103 11.31 13.83 21.88
N ALA A 104 10.51 14.59 22.63
CA ALA A 104 9.09 14.79 22.31
C ALA A 104 8.89 15.44 20.92
N ARG A 105 9.70 16.43 20.55
CA ARG A 105 9.66 17.07 19.21
C ARG A 105 10.12 16.12 18.11
N GLU A 106 11.20 15.37 18.32
CA GLU A 106 11.73 14.35 17.40
C GLU A 106 10.64 13.32 17.04
N HIS A 107 9.82 12.93 18.02
CA HIS A 107 8.70 12.00 17.87
C HIS A 107 7.32 12.65 17.62
N ASP A 108 7.22 13.97 17.37
CA ASP A 108 5.96 14.69 17.09
C ASP A 108 4.84 14.55 18.16
N VAL A 109 5.23 14.32 19.42
CA VAL A 109 4.30 14.22 20.57
C VAL A 109 4.32 15.49 21.42
N LEU A 110 3.27 15.70 22.23
CA LEU A 110 3.18 16.84 23.13
C LEU A 110 3.97 16.57 24.44
N PRO A 111 4.94 17.42 24.82
CA PRO A 111 5.54 17.37 26.15
C PRO A 111 4.63 18.05 27.19
N VAL A 112 4.38 17.37 28.30
CA VAL A 112 3.54 17.80 29.42
C VAL A 112 4.39 17.84 30.69
N ALA A 113 4.38 18.95 31.41
CA ALA A 113 5.03 19.08 32.71
C ALA A 113 4.02 18.86 33.83
N ILE A 114 4.31 17.99 34.80
CA ILE A 114 3.60 17.92 36.08
C ILE A 114 4.60 18.25 37.19
N VAL A 115 4.38 19.39 37.84
CA VAL A 115 5.27 19.95 38.85
C VAL A 115 4.70 19.72 40.24
N LEU A 116 5.51 19.13 41.12
CA LEU A 116 5.20 18.93 42.53
C LEU A 116 6.02 19.93 43.37
N ASP A 117 5.47 21.13 43.60
CA ASP A 117 6.07 22.19 44.43
C ASP A 117 5.67 21.99 45.90
N VAL A 118 6.33 21.02 46.54
CA VAL A 118 6.10 20.60 47.93
C VAL A 118 7.07 21.32 48.87
N PRO A 119 6.63 21.79 50.06
CA PRO A 119 7.49 22.48 51.05
C PRO A 119 8.77 21.74 51.45
N GLU A 120 9.76 22.51 51.91
CA GLU A 120 11.11 21.99 52.20
C GLU A 120 11.11 20.99 53.37
N HIS A 121 10.41 21.31 54.46
CA HIS A 121 10.32 20.46 55.65
C HIS A 121 9.71 19.09 55.31
N VAL A 122 8.57 19.08 54.61
CA VAL A 122 7.94 17.87 54.07
C VAL A 122 8.91 17.04 53.22
N CYS A 123 9.63 17.69 52.30
CA CYS A 123 10.62 16.98 51.48
C CYS A 123 11.75 16.39 52.34
N ALA A 124 12.21 17.09 53.37
CA ALA A 124 13.24 16.60 54.28
C ALA A 124 12.77 15.40 55.10
N GLU A 125 11.60 15.49 55.74
CA GLU A 125 10.95 14.41 56.49
C GLU A 125 10.76 13.16 55.61
N ARG A 126 10.26 13.34 54.38
CA ARG A 126 10.05 12.25 53.41
C ARG A 126 11.33 11.64 52.83
N ASN A 127 12.50 12.28 52.94
CA ASN A 127 13.79 11.64 52.63
C ASN A 127 14.40 10.99 53.89
N ALA A 128 14.25 11.60 55.07
CA ALA A 128 14.73 11.05 56.34
C ALA A 128 14.11 9.69 56.67
N ALA A 129 12.84 9.49 56.29
CA ALA A 129 12.13 8.21 56.46
C ALA A 129 12.56 7.08 55.46
N ARG A 130 13.48 7.35 54.52
CA ARG A 130 13.91 6.37 53.51
C ARG A 130 15.32 5.86 53.83
N ALA A 131 15.49 4.55 53.99
CA ALA A 131 16.77 3.97 54.40
C ALA A 131 17.94 4.31 53.43
N ASP A 132 17.66 4.41 52.13
CA ASP A 132 18.62 4.78 51.07
C ASP A 132 18.94 6.29 51.02
N ARG A 133 18.09 7.16 51.59
CA ARG A 133 18.22 8.63 51.51
C ARG A 133 18.21 9.37 52.84
N ALA A 134 18.22 8.65 53.97
CA ALA A 134 18.20 9.23 55.31
C ALA A 134 19.40 10.17 55.59
N GLY A 135 20.55 9.93 54.95
CA GLY A 135 21.74 10.77 55.03
C GLY A 135 21.77 11.98 54.09
N LEU A 136 20.72 12.26 53.32
CA LEU A 136 20.74 13.29 52.29
C LEU A 136 20.83 14.72 52.90
N PRO A 137 21.87 15.53 52.59
CA PRO A 137 22.00 16.86 53.17
C PRO A 137 20.89 17.84 52.75
N LEU A 138 20.30 18.56 53.69
CA LEU A 138 19.22 19.54 53.46
C LEU A 138 19.55 20.57 52.35
N ARG A 139 20.81 20.98 52.24
CA ARG A 139 21.34 21.85 51.17
C ARG A 139 21.02 21.36 49.74
N VAL A 140 20.85 20.05 49.53
CA VAL A 140 20.48 19.45 48.25
C VAL A 140 19.00 19.71 47.93
N ILE A 141 18.12 19.56 48.93
CA ILE A 141 16.68 19.86 48.81
C ILE A 141 16.49 21.36 48.55
N GLN A 142 17.21 22.22 49.29
CA GLN A 142 17.25 23.67 49.07
C GLN A 142 17.76 24.07 47.68
N ARG A 143 18.77 23.37 47.15
CA ARG A 143 19.24 23.58 45.76
C ARG A 143 18.12 23.26 44.78
N HIS A 144 17.51 22.07 44.88
CA HIS A 144 16.45 21.66 43.97
C HIS A 144 15.22 22.57 44.03
N GLN A 145 14.82 23.08 45.22
CA GLN A 145 13.73 24.07 45.32
C GLN A 145 14.08 25.42 44.67
N ARG A 146 15.33 25.90 44.81
CA ARG A 146 15.77 27.14 44.16
C ARG A 146 15.82 26.99 42.63
N GLU A 147 16.29 25.85 42.12
CA GLU A 147 16.28 25.51 40.70
C GLU A 147 14.84 25.42 40.15
N LEU A 148 13.94 24.76 40.90
CA LEU A 148 12.52 24.67 40.57
C LEU A 148 11.85 26.04 40.48
N ARG A 149 11.97 26.87 41.53
CA ARG A 149 11.33 28.20 41.58
C ARG A 149 11.87 29.16 40.50
N ARG A 150 13.14 29.01 40.10
CA ARG A 150 13.75 29.79 39.00
C ARG A 150 13.30 29.36 37.60
N SER A 151 12.85 28.12 37.43
CA SER A 151 12.48 27.54 36.13
C SER A 151 10.97 27.43 35.90
N LEU A 152 10.16 27.37 36.96
CA LEU A 152 8.69 27.27 36.91
C LEU A 152 8.04 28.20 35.87
N GLY A 153 8.35 29.50 35.89
CA GLY A 153 7.82 30.49 34.94
C GLY A 153 8.39 30.46 33.53
N LYS A 154 9.22 29.46 33.19
CA LYS A 154 9.89 29.31 31.88
C LYS A 154 9.50 28.02 31.15
N LEU A 155 8.81 27.07 31.80
CA LEU A 155 8.49 25.75 31.24
C LEU A 155 7.76 25.81 29.88
N GLU A 156 6.83 26.74 29.69
CA GLU A 156 6.16 26.94 28.40
C GLU A 156 7.11 27.41 27.29
N ARG A 157 8.07 28.28 27.64
CA ARG A 157 9.09 28.80 26.71
C ARG A 157 10.14 27.74 26.37
N GLU A 158 10.41 26.81 27.28
CA GLU A 158 11.24 25.62 27.01
C GLU A 158 10.55 24.70 25.98
N GLY A 159 9.22 24.68 25.97
CA GLY A 159 8.40 24.03 24.95
C GLY A 159 7.34 23.07 25.48
N PHE A 160 7.14 23.00 26.81
CA PHE A 160 6.02 22.26 27.40
C PHE A 160 4.68 22.87 26.94
N ARG A 161 3.75 22.01 26.49
CA ARG A 161 2.45 22.43 25.93
C ARG A 161 1.30 22.41 26.92
N LYS A 162 1.45 21.67 28.02
CA LYS A 162 0.63 21.76 29.23
C LYS A 162 1.57 21.76 30.44
N VAL A 163 1.32 22.63 31.40
CA VAL A 163 2.11 22.76 32.64
C VAL A 163 1.14 22.72 33.83
N HIS A 164 1.16 21.61 34.56
CA HIS A 164 0.33 21.40 35.74
C HIS A 164 1.18 21.62 37.00
N VAL A 165 0.89 22.66 37.79
CA VAL A 165 1.67 22.98 39.01
C VAL A 165 0.85 22.69 40.25
N LEU A 166 1.19 21.60 40.96
CA LEU A 166 0.60 21.17 42.22
C LEU A 166 1.40 21.77 43.38
N ARG A 167 0.73 22.53 44.26
CA ARG A 167 1.36 23.26 45.37
C ARG A 167 1.02 22.58 46.70
N GLY A 168 2.05 22.11 47.39
CA GLY A 168 1.88 21.38 48.65
C GLY A 168 1.33 19.96 48.49
N GLU A 169 1.22 19.25 49.62
CA GLU A 169 0.83 17.84 49.67
C GLU A 169 -0.65 17.64 49.29
N ARG A 170 -1.55 18.46 49.86
CA ARG A 170 -2.99 18.34 49.66
C ARG A 170 -3.39 18.43 48.18
N GLU A 171 -2.78 19.33 47.41
CA GLU A 171 -3.05 19.41 45.96
C GLU A 171 -2.49 18.21 45.19
N ALA A 172 -1.36 17.64 45.62
CA ALA A 172 -0.80 16.43 45.00
C ALA A 172 -1.60 15.16 45.36
N GLU A 173 -2.23 15.13 46.53
CA GLU A 173 -3.06 14.03 47.01
C GLU A 173 -4.49 14.09 46.46
N ALA A 174 -5.03 15.29 46.25
CA ALA A 174 -6.34 15.53 45.63
C ALA A 174 -6.30 15.59 44.09
N ALA A 175 -5.13 15.39 43.46
CA ALA A 175 -5.00 15.40 42.02
C ALA A 175 -5.51 14.09 41.37
N GLU A 176 -6.11 14.22 40.19
CA GLU A 176 -6.58 13.10 39.37
C GLU A 176 -6.10 13.27 37.93
N ILE A 177 -5.60 12.20 37.30
CA ILE A 177 -5.20 12.25 35.88
C ILE A 177 -6.36 11.80 34.99
N VAL A 178 -6.86 12.70 34.15
CA VAL A 178 -7.81 12.38 33.08
C VAL A 178 -7.08 12.30 31.75
N ARG A 179 -7.24 11.17 31.05
CA ARG A 179 -6.66 10.97 29.72
C ARG A 179 -7.55 11.62 28.67
N GLU A 180 -7.07 12.69 28.08
CA GLU A 180 -7.71 13.31 26.93
C GLU A 180 -7.33 12.58 25.65
N ARG A 181 -8.35 12.30 24.83
CA ARG A 181 -8.14 11.81 23.47
C ARG A 181 -7.72 12.98 22.57
N ARG A 182 -6.68 12.80 21.76
CA ARG A 182 -6.33 13.78 20.71
C ARG A 182 -7.48 13.93 19.71
N PHE A 183 -7.76 15.15 19.24
CA PHE A 183 -8.86 15.42 18.29
C PHE A 183 -8.78 14.65 16.97
N ASN A 184 -7.58 14.25 16.53
CA ASN A 184 -7.36 13.42 15.34
C ASN A 184 -7.54 11.92 15.59
N ASP A 185 -7.65 11.46 16.84
CA ASP A 185 -7.89 10.06 17.15
C ASP A 185 -9.40 9.82 17.27
N LEU A 186 -10.00 9.30 16.20
CA LEU A 186 -11.43 8.96 16.16
C LEU A 186 -11.66 7.45 15.95
N ARG A 187 -10.65 6.60 16.20
CA ARG A 187 -10.62 5.12 16.02
C ARG A 187 -11.82 4.31 16.55
N HIS A 188 -12.68 4.90 17.37
CA HIS A 188 -13.94 4.31 17.83
C HIS A 188 -15.08 4.42 16.81
N LEU A 189 -14.97 5.33 15.83
CA LEU A 189 -15.89 5.44 14.71
C LEU A 189 -15.39 4.47 13.64
N THR A 190 -16.17 3.44 13.36
CA THR A 190 -15.85 2.37 12.40
C THR A 190 -16.59 2.53 11.07
N GLY A 191 -17.36 3.62 10.92
CA GLY A 191 -18.18 3.87 9.74
C GLY A 191 -19.51 3.09 9.78
N PRO A 192 -20.15 2.87 8.61
CA PRO A 192 -19.60 3.13 7.27
C PRO A 192 -19.38 4.61 6.97
N PHE A 193 -18.37 4.90 6.15
CA PHE A 193 -18.01 6.26 5.74
C PHE A 193 -18.14 6.44 4.22
N ASP A 194 -18.46 7.65 3.79
CA ASP A 194 -18.32 8.06 2.39
C ASP A 194 -17.36 9.25 2.35
N ILE A 195 -16.12 8.99 1.93
CA ILE A 195 -15.02 9.95 2.00
C ILE A 195 -15.00 10.74 0.70
N VAL A 196 -15.13 12.06 0.74
CA VAL A 196 -15.30 12.92 -0.45
C VAL A 196 -14.03 13.74 -0.69
N GLY A 197 -13.58 13.77 -1.96
CA GLY A 197 -12.45 14.56 -2.45
C GLY A 197 -12.68 16.07 -2.45
N ASP A 198 -11.72 16.81 -3.02
CA ASP A 198 -11.67 18.27 -3.06
C ASP A 198 -12.86 18.85 -3.84
N ILE A 199 -13.61 19.76 -3.20
CA ILE A 199 -14.88 20.29 -3.73
C ILE A 199 -14.69 21.63 -4.43
N HIS A 200 -13.84 22.50 -3.89
CA HIS A 200 -13.53 23.83 -4.45
C HIS A 200 -14.78 24.59 -4.94
N GLY A 201 -15.74 24.84 -4.06
CA GLY A 201 -16.96 25.61 -4.37
C GLY A 201 -17.96 24.95 -5.33
N CYS A 202 -17.75 23.69 -5.76
CA CYS A 202 -18.64 22.96 -6.68
C CYS A 202 -19.85 22.36 -5.94
N ARG A 203 -20.75 23.23 -5.43
CA ARG A 203 -21.93 22.78 -4.64
C ARG A 203 -22.87 21.87 -5.43
N SER A 204 -23.12 22.13 -6.71
CA SER A 204 -24.09 21.36 -7.51
C SER A 204 -23.65 19.91 -7.67
N GLU A 205 -22.36 19.72 -7.97
CA GLU A 205 -21.70 18.42 -8.05
C GLU A 205 -21.69 17.71 -6.69
N LEU A 206 -21.47 18.42 -5.59
CA LEU A 206 -21.56 17.88 -4.23
C LEU A 206 -22.98 17.41 -3.87
N GLU A 207 -24.00 18.23 -4.11
CA GLU A 207 -25.41 17.85 -3.88
C GLU A 207 -25.79 16.62 -4.73
N THR A 208 -25.30 16.55 -5.98
CA THR A 208 -25.51 15.40 -6.88
C THR A 208 -24.79 14.14 -6.40
N LEU A 209 -23.54 14.26 -5.94
CA LEU A 209 -22.75 13.14 -5.43
C LEU A 209 -23.33 12.58 -4.13
N LEU A 210 -23.71 13.45 -3.19
CA LEU A 210 -24.42 13.07 -1.97
C LEU A 210 -25.74 12.35 -2.28
N GLY A 211 -26.49 12.83 -3.29
CA GLY A 211 -27.68 12.16 -3.79
C GLY A 211 -27.41 10.76 -4.36
N ARG A 212 -26.35 10.59 -5.17
CA ARG A 212 -25.92 9.27 -5.68
C ARG A 212 -25.48 8.33 -4.56
N LEU A 213 -24.85 8.86 -3.52
CA LEU A 213 -24.43 8.12 -2.32
C LEU A 213 -25.59 7.78 -1.38
N GLY A 214 -26.81 8.27 -1.63
CA GLY A 214 -28.03 7.96 -0.85
C GLY A 214 -28.39 8.96 0.25
N TYR A 215 -27.65 10.07 0.38
CA TYR A 215 -27.94 11.10 1.38
C TYR A 215 -29.18 11.92 1.00
N LYS A 216 -29.97 12.28 2.02
CA LYS A 216 -31.12 13.18 1.89
C LYS A 216 -30.73 14.58 2.34
N LEU A 217 -30.73 15.53 1.40
CA LEU A 217 -30.44 16.94 1.67
C LEU A 217 -31.58 17.58 2.48
N ALA A 218 -31.24 18.22 3.59
CA ALA A 218 -32.09 19.17 4.29
C ALA A 218 -31.78 20.59 3.82
N ARG A 219 -32.83 21.42 3.70
CA ARG A 219 -32.74 22.78 3.20
C ARG A 219 -33.34 23.77 4.21
N ASP A 220 -32.83 24.99 4.24
CA ASP A 220 -33.41 26.09 5.00
C ASP A 220 -34.64 26.70 4.29
N ASP A 221 -35.27 27.68 4.93
CA ASP A 221 -36.43 28.40 4.41
C ASP A 221 -36.15 29.15 3.08
N GLN A 222 -34.86 29.39 2.77
CA GLN A 222 -34.42 29.95 1.49
C GLN A 222 -34.10 28.88 0.43
N GLY A 223 -34.31 27.58 0.73
CA GLY A 223 -34.04 26.46 -0.17
C GLY A 223 -32.56 26.09 -0.30
N ARG A 224 -31.67 26.69 0.50
CA ARG A 224 -30.22 26.40 0.47
C ARG A 224 -29.97 25.09 1.22
N ALA A 225 -29.09 24.25 0.71
CA ALA A 225 -28.70 23.03 1.41
C ALA A 225 -27.91 23.39 2.68
N VAL A 226 -28.32 22.84 3.82
CA VAL A 226 -27.73 23.11 5.14
C VAL A 226 -27.27 21.84 5.87
N ASP A 227 -27.79 20.68 5.51
CA ASP A 227 -27.38 19.38 6.06
C ASP A 227 -27.69 18.28 5.03
N ALA A 228 -27.09 17.10 5.18
CA ALA A 228 -27.44 15.90 4.43
C ALA A 228 -27.29 14.67 5.32
N VAL A 229 -28.36 13.86 5.43
CA VAL A 229 -28.40 12.68 6.30
C VAL A 229 -28.55 11.40 5.47
N HIS A 230 -27.71 10.40 5.72
CA HIS A 230 -27.86 9.08 5.10
C HIS A 230 -28.89 8.24 5.88
N PRO A 231 -29.94 7.70 5.25
CA PRO A 231 -31.00 6.96 5.96
C PRO A 231 -30.51 5.66 6.62
N GLU A 232 -29.42 5.07 6.12
CA GLU A 232 -28.77 3.89 6.71
C GLU A 232 -27.65 4.24 7.71
N GLY A 233 -27.49 5.52 8.08
CA GLY A 233 -26.53 5.96 9.11
C GLY A 233 -25.06 6.00 8.68
N ARG A 234 -24.77 6.13 7.37
CA ARG A 234 -23.42 6.41 6.87
C ARG A 234 -23.00 7.84 7.23
N THR A 235 -21.69 8.05 7.44
CA THR A 235 -21.12 9.37 7.78
C THR A 235 -20.22 9.88 6.67
N ALA A 236 -20.44 11.10 6.18
CA ALA A 236 -19.57 11.70 5.17
C ALA A 236 -18.22 12.11 5.78
N VAL A 237 -17.12 12.04 5.03
CA VAL A 237 -15.81 12.51 5.50
C VAL A 237 -15.12 13.33 4.41
N PHE A 238 -15.05 14.65 4.59
CA PHE A 238 -14.44 15.54 3.61
C PHE A 238 -12.92 15.63 3.80
N VAL A 239 -12.14 15.49 2.71
CA VAL A 239 -10.66 15.58 2.73
C VAL A 239 -10.12 17.01 2.85
N GLY A 240 -11.00 18.02 2.88
CA GLY A 240 -10.64 19.44 2.88
C GLY A 240 -10.87 20.08 1.52
N ASP A 241 -10.36 21.29 1.33
CA ASP A 241 -10.42 22.07 0.08
C ASP A 241 -11.87 22.19 -0.45
N LEU A 242 -12.72 22.68 0.46
CA LEU A 242 -14.13 23.01 0.28
C LEU A 242 -14.32 24.31 -0.51
N VAL A 243 -13.38 25.25 -0.33
CA VAL A 243 -13.46 26.64 -0.81
C VAL A 243 -12.50 26.91 -1.96
N ASP A 244 -12.58 28.12 -2.51
CA ASP A 244 -11.76 28.66 -3.59
C ASP A 244 -12.07 28.08 -4.97
N ARG A 245 -11.80 28.89 -6.00
CA ARG A 245 -11.96 28.63 -7.45
C ARG A 245 -13.41 28.51 -7.93
N GLY A 246 -14.22 27.62 -7.37
CA GLY A 246 -15.55 27.31 -7.91
C GLY A 246 -16.65 28.32 -7.58
N PRO A 247 -17.86 28.09 -8.10
CA PRO A 247 -18.92 29.10 -8.17
C PRO A 247 -19.60 29.44 -6.84
N ASP A 248 -19.55 28.55 -5.84
CA ASP A 248 -20.38 28.66 -4.63
C ASP A 248 -19.69 28.11 -3.36
N SER A 249 -18.57 28.72 -2.96
CA SER A 249 -17.88 28.38 -1.71
C SER A 249 -18.76 28.59 -0.45
N PRO A 250 -19.58 29.66 -0.32
CA PRO A 250 -20.50 29.81 0.81
C PRO A 250 -21.54 28.69 0.90
N GLY A 251 -22.09 28.24 -0.23
CA GLY A 251 -23.03 27.13 -0.27
C GLY A 251 -22.40 25.80 0.18
N VAL A 252 -21.18 25.50 -0.26
CA VAL A 252 -20.43 24.32 0.22
C VAL A 252 -20.15 24.42 1.72
N LEU A 253 -19.63 25.56 2.19
CA LEU A 253 -19.37 25.80 3.61
C LEU A 253 -20.63 25.63 4.46
N ARG A 254 -21.78 26.13 4.02
CA ARG A 254 -23.06 26.04 4.73
C ARG A 254 -23.49 24.59 4.91
N LEU A 255 -23.49 23.81 3.83
CA LEU A 255 -23.85 22.40 3.84
C LEU A 255 -22.90 21.57 4.71
N VAL A 256 -21.59 21.69 4.49
CA VAL A 256 -20.59 20.89 5.22
C VAL A 256 -20.52 21.27 6.70
N THR A 257 -20.63 22.56 7.05
CA THR A 257 -20.65 23.01 8.45
C THR A 257 -21.86 22.45 9.19
N GLY A 258 -23.04 22.47 8.58
CA GLY A 258 -24.25 21.90 9.20
C GLY A 258 -24.16 20.38 9.37
N MET A 259 -23.70 19.64 8.34
CA MET A 259 -23.45 18.20 8.45
C MET A 259 -22.45 17.84 9.57
N VAL A 260 -21.40 18.64 9.77
CA VAL A 260 -20.44 18.44 10.86
C VAL A 260 -21.07 18.79 12.22
N ALA A 261 -21.88 19.84 12.30
CA ALA A 261 -22.56 20.26 13.53
C ALA A 261 -23.64 19.26 14.00
N THR A 262 -24.34 18.58 13.08
CA THR A 262 -25.31 17.53 13.39
C THR A 262 -24.68 16.13 13.56
N GLY A 263 -23.40 15.98 13.22
CA GLY A 263 -22.66 14.71 13.33
C GLY A 263 -22.85 13.76 12.14
N HIS A 264 -23.46 14.22 11.04
CA HIS A 264 -23.57 13.48 9.79
C HIS A 264 -22.27 13.49 8.97
N ALA A 265 -21.34 14.39 9.27
CA ALA A 265 -20.03 14.46 8.63
C ALA A 265 -18.85 14.68 9.58
N LEU A 266 -17.66 14.36 9.08
CA LEU A 266 -16.36 14.83 9.56
C LEU A 266 -15.69 15.63 8.45
N CYS A 267 -14.86 16.62 8.81
CA CYS A 267 -14.04 17.38 7.85
C CYS A 267 -12.63 17.55 8.39
N VAL A 268 -11.62 17.35 7.54
CA VAL A 268 -10.23 17.76 7.82
C VAL A 268 -9.93 19.10 7.14
N SER A 269 -8.86 19.79 7.55
CA SER A 269 -8.43 21.04 6.92
C SER A 269 -7.63 20.76 5.65
N GLY A 270 -8.04 21.36 4.53
CA GLY A 270 -7.21 21.53 3.33
C GLY A 270 -6.36 22.79 3.40
N ASN A 271 -5.49 22.99 2.41
CA ASN A 271 -4.65 24.19 2.39
C ASN A 271 -5.43 25.46 2.07
N HIS A 272 -6.54 25.37 1.32
CA HIS A 272 -7.38 26.52 1.00
C HIS A 272 -8.15 26.99 2.25
N GLU A 273 -8.76 26.11 3.06
CA GLU A 273 -9.37 26.53 4.34
C GLU A 273 -8.34 27.18 5.28
N ASN A 274 -7.14 26.60 5.40
CA ASN A 274 -6.10 27.19 6.26
C ASN A 274 -5.53 28.51 5.69
N LYS A 275 -5.69 28.80 4.40
CA LYS A 275 -5.36 30.11 3.78
C LYS A 275 -6.46 31.13 4.05
N LEU A 276 -7.72 30.78 3.76
CA LEU A 276 -8.91 31.59 4.05
C LEU A 276 -9.02 31.90 5.55
N GLY A 277 -8.78 30.92 6.41
CA GLY A 277 -8.74 31.12 7.86
C GLY A 277 -7.67 32.12 8.32
N ARG A 278 -6.55 32.27 7.61
CA ARG A 278 -5.56 33.33 7.92
C ARG A 278 -6.10 34.70 7.54
N TYR A 279 -6.73 34.81 6.37
CA TYR A 279 -7.40 36.03 5.90
C TYR A 279 -8.50 36.49 6.87
N LEU A 280 -9.41 35.59 7.25
CA LEU A 280 -10.53 35.88 8.18
C LEU A 280 -10.05 36.24 9.61
N ASN A 281 -8.84 35.84 10.01
CA ASN A 281 -8.20 36.30 11.25
C ASN A 281 -7.31 37.56 11.05
N GLY A 282 -7.56 38.35 9.99
CA GLY A 282 -6.94 39.65 9.75
C GLY A 282 -5.49 39.63 9.28
N ARG A 283 -4.98 38.49 8.76
CA ARG A 283 -3.61 38.42 8.22
C ARG A 283 -3.59 38.71 6.73
N THR A 284 -2.64 39.54 6.30
CA THR A 284 -2.31 39.73 4.89
C THR A 284 -1.89 38.40 4.25
N VAL A 285 -2.61 37.98 3.22
CA VAL A 285 -2.29 36.80 2.38
C VAL A 285 -2.39 37.18 0.90
N GLN A 286 -1.71 36.44 0.03
CA GLN A 286 -1.83 36.65 -1.42
C GLN A 286 -3.15 36.07 -1.95
N HIS A 287 -3.92 36.88 -2.67
CA HIS A 287 -5.17 36.48 -3.32
C HIS A 287 -4.82 35.73 -4.63
N THR A 288 -4.51 34.44 -4.50
CA THR A 288 -4.08 33.55 -5.59
C THR A 288 -4.78 32.21 -5.49
N HIS A 289 -4.86 31.48 -6.61
CA HIS A 289 -5.42 30.13 -6.69
C HIS A 289 -6.91 30.04 -6.29
N GLY A 290 -7.73 31.03 -6.65
CA GLY A 290 -9.18 30.99 -6.39
C GLY A 290 -9.67 31.66 -5.10
N LEU A 291 -8.78 32.26 -4.31
CA LEU A 291 -9.15 32.91 -3.04
C LEU A 291 -9.90 34.24 -3.23
N ALA A 292 -9.68 34.96 -4.34
CA ALA A 292 -10.36 36.24 -4.57
C ALA A 292 -11.87 36.04 -4.75
N GLU A 293 -12.20 34.97 -5.46
CA GLU A 293 -13.54 34.48 -5.76
C GLU A 293 -14.28 34.10 -4.47
N THR A 294 -13.64 33.37 -3.55
CA THR A 294 -14.21 33.08 -2.23
C THR A 294 -14.46 34.35 -1.41
N ILE A 295 -13.54 35.31 -1.44
CA ILE A 295 -13.70 36.57 -0.69
C ILE A 295 -14.89 37.36 -1.23
N GLU A 296 -15.00 37.54 -2.55
CA GLU A 296 -16.14 38.22 -3.19
C GLU A 296 -17.47 37.49 -2.96
N GLN A 297 -17.45 36.15 -2.90
CA GLN A 297 -18.62 35.34 -2.54
C GLN A 297 -19.01 35.53 -1.06
N LEU A 298 -18.06 35.57 -0.14
CA LEU A 298 -18.31 35.77 1.30
C LEU A 298 -18.72 37.21 1.65
N GLU A 299 -18.28 38.22 0.90
CA GLU A 299 -18.72 39.62 1.09
C GLU A 299 -20.23 39.82 0.85
N LYS A 300 -20.86 38.90 0.12
CA LYS A 300 -22.31 38.87 -0.14
C LYS A 300 -23.12 38.18 0.98
N GLU A 301 -22.44 37.57 1.96
CA GLU A 301 -23.04 36.86 3.09
C GLU A 301 -23.09 37.74 4.35
N ASP A 302 -24.05 37.45 5.23
CA ASP A 302 -24.19 38.16 6.49
C ASP A 302 -22.99 37.94 7.43
N GLU A 303 -22.86 38.82 8.44
CA GLU A 303 -21.74 38.79 9.37
C GLU A 303 -21.76 37.52 10.26
N ALA A 304 -22.94 36.99 10.60
CA ALA A 304 -23.06 35.80 11.42
C ALA A 304 -22.55 34.56 10.68
N PHE A 305 -22.85 34.42 9.39
CA PHE A 305 -22.31 33.37 8.54
C PHE A 305 -20.78 33.49 8.40
N ARG A 306 -20.25 34.68 8.16
CA ARG A 306 -18.79 34.91 8.05
C ARG A 306 -18.05 34.57 9.35
N VAL A 307 -18.61 34.92 10.51
CA VAL A 307 -18.08 34.53 11.83
C VAL A 307 -18.15 33.01 12.01
N GLY A 308 -19.29 32.38 11.74
CA GLY A 308 -19.47 30.93 11.84
C GLY A 308 -18.51 30.14 10.93
N ALA A 309 -18.30 30.59 9.69
CA ALA A 309 -17.33 30.00 8.78
C ALA A 309 -15.88 30.13 9.30
N ALA A 310 -15.53 31.28 9.87
CA ALA A 310 -14.21 31.48 10.50
C ALA A 310 -14.00 30.57 11.73
N GLU A 311 -15.05 30.30 12.51
CA GLU A 311 -15.03 29.37 13.65
C GLU A 311 -14.91 27.91 13.20
N PHE A 312 -15.71 27.49 12.21
CA PHE A 312 -15.64 26.16 11.60
C PHE A 312 -14.22 25.87 11.08
N ILE A 313 -13.67 26.75 10.23
CA ILE A 313 -12.31 26.63 9.68
C ILE A 313 -11.25 26.59 10.78
N ARG A 314 -11.42 27.35 11.87
CA ARG A 314 -10.51 27.34 13.02
C ARG A 314 -10.54 25.99 13.78
N GLY A 315 -11.68 25.31 13.77
CA GLY A 315 -11.89 24.00 14.41
C GLY A 315 -11.37 22.80 13.61
N LEU A 316 -11.09 22.95 12.31
CA LEU A 316 -10.69 21.83 11.44
C LEU A 316 -9.37 21.17 11.88
N VAL A 317 -9.41 19.84 11.97
CA VAL A 317 -8.27 18.99 12.36
C VAL A 317 -7.43 18.63 11.12
N SER A 318 -6.14 18.36 11.29
CA SER A 318 -5.23 18.07 10.16
C SER A 318 -5.46 16.71 9.49
N HIS A 319 -5.89 15.71 10.25
CA HIS A 319 -6.26 14.38 9.78
C HIS A 319 -7.14 13.69 10.82
N TYR A 320 -7.80 12.60 10.44
CA TYR A 320 -8.42 11.66 11.39
C TYR A 320 -7.82 10.27 11.24
N VAL A 321 -7.71 9.56 12.35
CA VAL A 321 -7.42 8.12 12.43
C VAL A 321 -8.71 7.43 12.86
N LEU A 322 -9.29 6.63 11.96
CA LEU A 322 -10.63 6.04 12.05
C LEU A 322 -10.54 4.50 12.08
N ASP A 323 -11.67 3.82 12.31
CA ASP A 323 -11.85 2.38 12.13
C ASP A 323 -10.76 1.51 12.80
N GLY A 324 -10.65 1.60 14.14
CA GLY A 324 -9.62 0.89 14.91
C GLY A 324 -8.17 1.32 14.61
N GLY A 325 -7.98 2.34 13.76
CA GLY A 325 -6.70 2.69 13.13
C GLY A 325 -6.39 1.88 11.88
N GLY A 326 -7.42 1.45 11.15
CA GLY A 326 -7.35 0.85 9.80
C GLY A 326 -7.53 1.89 8.68
N LEU A 327 -8.05 3.07 8.99
CA LEU A 327 -8.28 4.17 8.05
C LEU A 327 -7.65 5.47 8.58
N VAL A 328 -7.05 6.25 7.69
CA VAL A 328 -6.58 7.62 7.92
C VAL A 328 -7.08 8.52 6.79
N VAL A 329 -7.73 9.64 7.15
CA VAL A 329 -8.17 10.65 6.18
C VAL A 329 -7.42 11.95 6.45
N CYS A 330 -6.84 12.53 5.41
CA CYS A 330 -5.92 13.67 5.47
C CYS A 330 -5.88 14.36 4.10
N HIS A 331 -5.78 15.69 4.02
CA HIS A 331 -5.78 16.43 2.75
C HIS A 331 -4.60 16.05 1.82
N ALA A 332 -3.37 16.49 2.11
CA ALA A 332 -2.20 16.18 1.28
C ALA A 332 -1.61 14.76 1.49
N GLY A 333 -2.35 13.89 2.18
CA GLY A 333 -1.90 12.56 2.57
C GLY A 333 -0.89 12.56 3.72
N LEU A 334 -0.57 11.36 4.24
CA LEU A 334 0.23 11.25 5.47
C LEU A 334 0.97 9.91 5.61
N PRO A 335 2.32 9.89 5.75
CA PRO A 335 3.08 8.67 6.01
C PRO A 335 2.85 8.12 7.42
N GLU A 336 3.00 6.80 7.58
CA GLU A 336 2.65 6.07 8.82
C GLU A 336 3.31 6.64 10.09
N LYS A 337 4.55 7.14 9.97
CA LYS A 337 5.30 7.78 11.06
C LYS A 337 4.59 8.99 11.70
N TYR A 338 3.59 9.58 11.03
CA TYR A 338 2.83 10.74 11.50
C TYR A 338 1.38 10.43 11.89
N HIS A 339 0.91 9.19 11.71
CA HIS A 339 -0.48 8.79 11.99
C HIS A 339 -0.85 9.04 13.46
N GLY A 340 -1.87 9.86 13.69
CA GLY A 340 -2.33 10.25 15.02
C GLY A 340 -1.44 11.27 15.75
N ARG A 341 -0.34 11.73 15.16
CA ARG A 341 0.57 12.69 15.81
C ARG A 341 0.10 14.14 15.62
N THR A 342 0.49 15.05 16.51
CA THR A 342 -0.16 16.37 16.63
C THR A 342 0.82 17.55 16.64
N SER A 343 2.01 17.39 16.07
CA SER A 343 2.99 18.48 15.96
C SER A 343 2.62 19.46 14.83
N GLY A 344 3.19 20.67 14.88
CA GLY A 344 3.06 21.63 13.79
C GLY A 344 3.65 21.12 12.46
N ARG A 345 4.69 20.28 12.53
CA ARG A 345 5.28 19.59 11.37
C ARG A 345 4.29 18.62 10.74
N VAL A 346 3.61 17.81 11.55
CA VAL A 346 2.56 16.89 11.09
C VAL A 346 1.39 17.64 10.46
N ARG A 347 0.93 18.75 11.07
CA ARG A 347 -0.10 19.60 10.47
C ARG A 347 0.37 20.23 9.14
N SER A 348 1.62 20.66 9.05
CA SER A 348 2.16 21.22 7.79
C SER A 348 2.20 20.16 6.69
N PHE A 349 2.68 18.96 6.98
CA PHE A 349 2.70 17.85 6.02
C PHE A 349 1.27 17.51 5.55
N ALA A 350 0.33 17.39 6.49
CA ALA A 350 -1.07 17.09 6.20
C ALA A 350 -1.75 18.12 5.28
N LEU A 351 -1.29 19.37 5.28
CA LEU A 351 -1.82 20.46 4.45
C LEU A 351 -1.13 20.61 3.10
N TYR A 352 0.15 20.28 2.99
CA TYR A 352 0.99 20.69 1.83
C TYR A 352 1.82 19.55 1.22
N GLY A 353 1.87 18.39 1.86
CA GLY A 353 2.80 17.31 1.53
C GLY A 353 4.25 17.61 1.93
N ASP A 354 5.18 16.89 1.30
CA ASP A 354 6.61 17.20 1.31
C ASP A 354 7.03 17.67 -0.09
N THR A 355 7.97 18.61 -0.18
CA THR A 355 8.51 19.13 -1.46
C THR A 355 9.98 18.81 -1.58
N THR A 356 10.47 18.53 -2.80
CA THR A 356 11.90 18.28 -3.05
C THR A 356 12.75 19.55 -2.90
N GLY A 357 12.11 20.73 -2.87
CA GLY A 357 12.77 22.04 -2.91
C GLY A 357 12.91 22.62 -4.32
N GLU A 358 12.58 21.83 -5.34
CA GLU A 358 12.59 22.22 -6.76
C GLU A 358 11.20 22.70 -7.20
N THR A 359 11.14 23.46 -8.29
CA THR A 359 9.89 23.83 -8.97
C THR A 359 9.85 23.23 -10.37
N ASP A 360 8.67 22.79 -10.82
CA ASP A 360 8.47 22.28 -12.18
C ASP A 360 8.41 23.41 -13.22
N GLU A 361 8.25 23.04 -14.49
CA GLU A 361 8.16 23.97 -15.63
C GLU A 361 6.96 24.93 -15.57
N PHE A 362 5.97 24.65 -14.72
CA PHE A 362 4.80 25.50 -14.44
C PHE A 362 5.02 26.38 -13.19
N GLY A 363 6.20 26.36 -12.58
CA GLY A 363 6.54 27.10 -11.36
C GLY A 363 5.94 26.53 -10.08
N LEU A 364 5.40 25.30 -10.11
CA LEU A 364 4.80 24.64 -8.95
C LEU A 364 5.85 23.81 -8.20
N PRO A 365 5.83 23.75 -6.85
CA PRO A 365 6.77 22.92 -6.10
C PRO A 365 6.65 21.44 -6.46
N VAL A 366 7.78 20.82 -6.82
CA VAL A 366 7.87 19.38 -7.04
C VAL A 366 7.68 18.67 -5.69
N ARG A 367 6.69 17.78 -5.61
CA ARG A 367 6.32 17.07 -4.38
C ARG A 367 6.97 15.69 -4.32
N TYR A 368 7.30 15.23 -3.11
CA TYR A 368 7.82 13.88 -2.90
C TYR A 368 6.68 12.86 -3.04
N PRO A 369 6.83 11.79 -3.84
CA PRO A 369 5.78 10.79 -4.09
C PRO A 369 5.64 9.79 -2.92
N TRP A 370 5.36 10.30 -1.70
CA TRP A 370 5.33 9.51 -0.46
C TRP A 370 4.36 8.31 -0.51
N ALA A 371 3.32 8.38 -1.35
CA ALA A 371 2.35 7.32 -1.60
C ALA A 371 2.99 6.07 -2.24
N GLU A 372 3.99 6.25 -3.11
CA GLU A 372 4.72 5.15 -3.77
C GLU A 372 5.59 4.35 -2.78
N GLU A 373 6.11 5.02 -1.75
CA GLU A 373 6.91 4.42 -0.67
C GLU A 373 6.06 3.96 0.53
N TYR A 374 4.75 4.25 0.53
CA TYR A 374 3.89 3.91 1.66
C TYR A 374 3.73 2.40 1.82
N ARG A 375 4.15 1.87 2.98
CA ARG A 375 4.02 0.45 3.36
C ARG A 375 3.29 0.27 4.71
N GLY A 376 2.59 1.31 5.17
CA GLY A 376 1.91 1.30 6.46
C GLY A 376 0.59 0.51 6.46
N ARG A 377 0.11 0.14 7.66
CA ARG A 377 -1.05 -0.77 7.77
C ARG A 377 -2.38 -0.14 7.36
N ALA A 378 -2.54 1.17 7.59
CA ALA A 378 -3.82 1.86 7.44
C ALA A 378 -4.04 2.28 5.98
N ALA A 379 -5.28 2.26 5.52
CA ALA A 379 -5.64 2.91 4.27
C ALA A 379 -5.52 4.42 4.46
N VAL A 380 -4.78 5.12 3.57
CA VAL A 380 -4.68 6.59 3.60
C VAL A 380 -5.48 7.18 2.44
N VAL A 381 -6.56 7.88 2.76
CA VAL A 381 -7.47 8.49 1.78
C VAL A 381 -7.29 10.00 1.83
N TYR A 382 -7.06 10.61 0.67
CA TYR A 382 -6.56 11.98 0.58
C TYR A 382 -6.98 12.69 -0.72
N GLY A 383 -6.70 13.98 -0.86
CA GLY A 383 -6.98 14.80 -2.05
C GLY A 383 -6.33 16.17 -1.88
N HIS A 384 -5.58 16.64 -2.90
CA HIS A 384 -4.70 17.84 -2.82
C HIS A 384 -3.97 18.14 -4.15
N THR A 385 -3.59 17.09 -4.88
CA THR A 385 -2.97 17.20 -6.21
C THR A 385 -3.88 16.46 -7.18
N PRO A 386 -4.50 17.16 -8.16
CA PRO A 386 -5.50 16.55 -9.03
C PRO A 386 -4.93 15.39 -9.85
N THR A 387 -5.66 14.29 -9.91
CA THR A 387 -5.38 13.13 -10.78
C THR A 387 -6.54 12.89 -11.76
N PRO A 388 -6.30 12.36 -12.97
CA PRO A 388 -7.39 12.08 -13.93
C PRO A 388 -8.45 11.09 -13.42
N ARG A 389 -8.03 10.14 -12.55
CA ARG A 389 -8.86 9.07 -11.97
C ARG A 389 -8.35 8.77 -10.56
N ALA A 390 -9.27 8.39 -9.66
CA ALA A 390 -8.91 7.91 -8.34
C ALA A 390 -8.41 6.45 -8.43
N GLY A 391 -7.18 6.20 -7.96
CA GLY A 391 -6.53 4.90 -8.04
C GLY A 391 -5.81 4.53 -6.73
N TRP A 392 -5.78 3.24 -6.41
CA TRP A 392 -5.05 2.74 -5.23
C TRP A 392 -3.56 2.59 -5.54
N VAL A 393 -2.73 3.44 -4.93
CA VAL A 393 -1.26 3.30 -4.91
C VAL A 393 -0.86 2.74 -3.55
N ASN A 394 -0.34 1.50 -3.53
CA ASN A 394 -0.14 0.71 -2.32
C ASN A 394 -1.44 0.60 -1.49
N ASN A 395 -1.45 1.15 -0.28
CA ASN A 395 -2.66 1.26 0.55
C ASN A 395 -3.07 2.73 0.73
N THR A 396 -2.91 3.54 -0.32
CA THR A 396 -3.26 4.96 -0.36
C THR A 396 -4.09 5.26 -1.61
N ILE A 397 -4.93 6.29 -1.58
CA ILE A 397 -5.75 6.71 -2.73
C ILE A 397 -6.03 8.22 -2.68
N CYS A 398 -5.78 8.88 -3.81
CA CYS A 398 -6.17 10.27 -4.05
C CYS A 398 -7.61 10.30 -4.60
N LEU A 399 -8.46 11.17 -4.04
CA LEU A 399 -9.84 11.42 -4.46
C LEU A 399 -10.01 12.80 -5.11
N ASP A 400 -8.97 13.63 -5.12
CA ASP A 400 -8.93 14.84 -5.93
C ASP A 400 -8.85 14.46 -7.42
N THR A 401 -10.01 14.42 -8.05
CA THR A 401 -10.17 14.22 -9.50
C THR A 401 -10.47 15.52 -10.24
N GLY A 402 -10.06 16.66 -9.67
CA GLY A 402 -10.09 17.95 -10.35
C GLY A 402 -11.49 18.45 -10.75
N CYS A 403 -12.51 18.27 -9.89
CA CYS A 403 -13.89 18.67 -10.17
C CYS A 403 -14.01 20.10 -10.74
N VAL A 404 -13.44 21.08 -10.03
CA VAL A 404 -13.49 22.50 -10.42
C VAL A 404 -12.81 22.79 -11.77
N PHE A 405 -11.88 21.93 -12.19
CA PHE A 405 -11.16 22.03 -13.46
C PHE A 405 -11.85 21.28 -14.61
N GLY A 406 -13.12 20.87 -14.45
CA GLY A 406 -13.88 20.11 -15.44
C GLY A 406 -13.67 18.60 -15.39
N GLY A 407 -13.03 18.09 -14.33
CA GLY A 407 -12.87 16.66 -14.08
C GLY A 407 -14.10 16.02 -13.44
N LYS A 408 -13.92 15.45 -12.25
CA LYS A 408 -15.01 14.82 -11.48
C LYS A 408 -14.93 15.18 -9.99
N LEU A 409 -16.07 15.16 -9.30
CA LEU A 409 -16.10 15.03 -7.85
C LEU A 409 -16.21 13.54 -7.49
N THR A 410 -15.29 13.05 -6.66
CA THR A 410 -15.16 11.62 -6.36
C THR A 410 -15.29 11.36 -4.86
N ALA A 411 -15.95 10.26 -4.52
CA ALA A 411 -16.02 9.70 -3.18
C ALA A 411 -15.54 8.25 -3.13
N LEU A 412 -15.05 7.82 -1.96
CA LEU A 412 -14.73 6.45 -1.62
C LEU A 412 -15.65 5.97 -0.49
N ARG A 413 -16.40 4.90 -0.74
CA ARG A 413 -17.21 4.21 0.27
C ARG A 413 -16.31 3.28 1.10
N TRP A 414 -16.39 3.37 2.42
CA TRP A 414 -15.63 2.55 3.37
C TRP A 414 -16.59 1.83 4.33
N PRO A 415 -16.43 0.52 4.58
CA PRO A 415 -15.28 -0.33 4.23
C PRO A 415 -15.35 -0.99 2.84
N GLU A 416 -16.30 -0.63 1.99
CA GLU A 416 -16.54 -1.28 0.68
C GLU A 416 -15.35 -1.13 -0.29
N ARG A 417 -14.60 -0.02 -0.18
CA ARG A 417 -13.54 0.44 -1.10
C ARG A 417 -14.06 0.68 -2.53
N GLU A 418 -15.35 0.98 -2.65
CA GLU A 418 -16.04 1.34 -3.88
C GLU A 418 -15.86 2.84 -4.17
N VAL A 419 -15.47 3.18 -5.40
CA VAL A 419 -15.34 4.57 -5.87
C VAL A 419 -16.63 4.98 -6.56
N VAL A 420 -17.19 6.12 -6.15
CA VAL A 420 -18.41 6.71 -6.73
C VAL A 420 -18.07 8.14 -7.16
N ASP A 421 -18.39 8.50 -8.41
CA ASP A 421 -18.06 9.83 -8.95
C ASP A 421 -19.23 10.51 -9.66
N VAL A 422 -19.09 11.83 -9.84
CA VAL A 422 -19.98 12.70 -10.62
C VAL A 422 -19.10 13.58 -11.52
N PRO A 423 -19.34 13.64 -12.85
CA PRO A 423 -18.63 14.56 -13.72
C PRO A 423 -18.99 16.01 -13.39
N ALA A 424 -18.02 16.92 -13.51
CA ALA A 424 -18.27 18.35 -13.38
C ALA A 424 -19.25 18.85 -14.44
N GLU A 425 -20.10 19.83 -14.09
CA GLU A 425 -21.04 20.42 -15.06
C GLU A 425 -20.33 21.17 -16.19
N ARG A 426 -19.16 21.74 -15.89
CA ARG A 426 -18.29 22.51 -16.78
C ARG A 426 -16.89 22.64 -16.17
N VAL A 427 -15.96 23.21 -16.94
CA VAL A 427 -14.74 23.81 -16.36
C VAL A 427 -15.18 25.08 -15.61
N TRP A 428 -15.06 25.08 -14.28
CA TRP A 428 -15.38 26.24 -13.44
C TRP A 428 -14.17 27.16 -13.24
N TYR A 429 -12.97 26.60 -13.29
CA TYR A 429 -11.70 27.31 -13.19
C TYR A 429 -10.66 26.65 -14.10
N GLU A 430 -9.83 27.43 -14.79
CA GLU A 430 -8.82 26.89 -15.71
C GLU A 430 -7.65 26.26 -14.93
N PRO A 431 -7.26 25.00 -15.20
CA PRO A 431 -6.15 24.35 -14.52
C PRO A 431 -4.80 24.91 -14.99
N ALA A 432 -3.95 25.33 -14.05
CA ALA A 432 -2.59 25.81 -14.35
C ALA A 432 -1.68 24.75 -14.98
N LYS A 433 -2.03 23.47 -14.82
CA LYS A 433 -1.38 22.30 -15.41
C LYS A 433 -2.46 21.36 -15.95
N PRO A 434 -2.40 20.89 -17.20
CA PRO A 434 -3.39 19.96 -17.75
C PRO A 434 -3.57 18.73 -16.85
N LEU A 435 -4.82 18.39 -16.51
CA LEU A 435 -5.14 17.26 -15.62
C LEU A 435 -4.58 15.94 -16.16
N ALA A 436 -4.66 15.75 -17.47
CA ALA A 436 -4.04 14.64 -18.18
C ALA A 436 -2.81 15.13 -18.96
N THR A 437 -1.66 14.50 -18.73
CA THR A 437 -0.47 14.68 -19.57
C THR A 437 -0.40 13.57 -20.62
N GLU A 438 -0.26 13.92 -21.90
CA GLU A 438 -0.02 12.94 -22.98
C GLU A 438 1.40 12.34 -22.95
N ALA A 439 2.20 12.68 -21.94
CA ALA A 439 3.55 12.18 -21.75
C ALA A 439 3.54 10.64 -21.57
N PRO A 440 4.34 9.87 -22.34
CA PRO A 440 4.45 8.42 -22.15
C PRO A 440 4.92 8.07 -20.74
N GLY A 441 4.00 7.56 -19.91
CA GLY A 441 4.25 7.22 -18.49
C GLY A 441 3.56 8.13 -17.46
N GLY A 442 2.78 9.13 -17.88
CA GLY A 442 2.11 10.08 -16.98
C GLY A 442 0.90 9.54 -16.17
N ALA A 443 0.53 8.27 -16.32
CA ALA A 443 -0.66 7.66 -15.70
C ALA A 443 -0.28 6.51 -14.74
N ASP A 444 0.41 6.87 -13.66
CA ASP A 444 0.94 6.00 -12.60
C ASP A 444 1.99 4.95 -13.04
N GLY A 445 3.23 5.11 -12.58
CA GLY A 445 4.24 4.06 -12.75
C GLY A 445 5.69 4.52 -12.66
N ARG A 446 6.21 4.67 -11.45
CA ARG A 446 7.65 4.56 -11.20
C ARG A 446 8.19 3.27 -11.88
N PRO A 447 9.32 3.31 -12.61
CA PRO A 447 9.99 2.07 -13.00
C PRO A 447 10.33 1.26 -11.75
N LEU A 448 10.00 -0.04 -11.75
CA LEU A 448 10.18 -0.95 -10.62
C LEU A 448 11.53 -0.76 -9.93
N ASP A 449 11.51 -0.39 -8.65
CA ASP A 449 12.74 -0.22 -7.89
C ASP A 449 13.31 -1.58 -7.50
N LEU A 450 14.63 -1.72 -7.63
CA LEU A 450 15.36 -2.80 -7.00
C LEU A 450 15.10 -2.80 -5.47
N GLY A 451 14.98 -1.63 -4.87
CA GLY A 451 14.60 -1.41 -3.47
C GLY A 451 13.22 -1.98 -3.07
N ASP A 452 12.29 -2.19 -4.01
CA ASP A 452 10.99 -2.81 -3.69
C ASP A 452 11.08 -4.34 -3.58
N VAL A 453 12.06 -4.96 -4.25
CA VAL A 453 12.16 -6.43 -4.41
C VAL A 453 13.43 -7.07 -3.82
N ALA A 454 14.49 -6.29 -3.54
CA ALA A 454 15.78 -6.83 -3.09
C ALA A 454 15.86 -7.10 -1.57
N GLY A 455 16.44 -8.23 -1.19
CA GLY A 455 16.52 -8.67 0.21
C GLY A 455 15.28 -9.45 0.65
N ARG A 456 15.18 -9.73 1.96
CA ARG A 456 14.02 -10.42 2.53
C ARG A 456 12.74 -9.57 2.38
N ARG A 457 11.64 -10.18 1.94
CA ARG A 457 10.32 -9.54 1.85
C ARG A 457 9.26 -10.28 2.65
N VAL A 458 8.21 -9.56 3.02
CA VAL A 458 6.99 -10.12 3.62
C VAL A 458 5.81 -9.56 2.83
N VAL A 459 5.01 -10.44 2.26
CA VAL A 459 3.78 -10.11 1.54
C VAL A 459 2.61 -10.54 2.43
N GLU A 460 1.65 -9.65 2.66
CA GLU A 460 0.45 -9.96 3.43
C GLU A 460 -0.71 -10.31 2.50
N THR A 461 -1.41 -11.41 2.80
CA THR A 461 -2.45 -11.99 1.95
C THR A 461 -3.71 -12.27 2.75
N ARG A 462 -4.88 -12.13 2.11
CA ARG A 462 -6.19 -12.36 2.73
C ARG A 462 -6.34 -13.76 3.34
N HIS A 463 -5.72 -14.77 2.73
CA HIS A 463 -5.96 -16.19 3.07
C HIS A 463 -4.85 -16.85 3.90
N MET A 464 -3.59 -16.40 3.77
CA MET A 464 -2.45 -16.99 4.48
C MET A 464 -1.75 -16.01 5.43
N GLY A 465 -2.27 -14.78 5.56
CA GLY A 465 -1.61 -13.72 6.32
C GLY A 465 -0.24 -13.40 5.73
N ARG A 466 0.78 -13.32 6.59
CA ARG A 466 2.14 -12.92 6.24
C ARG A 466 2.96 -14.07 5.65
N LEU A 467 3.21 -14.01 4.35
CA LEU A 467 4.12 -14.89 3.61
C LEU A 467 5.51 -14.25 3.50
N ALA A 468 6.56 -14.95 3.95
CA ALA A 468 7.93 -14.45 3.86
C ALA A 468 8.61 -14.94 2.57
N VAL A 469 9.07 -14.01 1.74
CA VAL A 469 9.91 -14.31 0.57
C VAL A 469 11.37 -14.15 0.98
N ARG A 470 12.15 -15.21 0.80
CA ARG A 470 13.60 -15.20 1.05
C ARG A 470 14.34 -14.41 -0.03
N GLU A 471 15.47 -13.83 0.35
CA GLU A 471 16.30 -13.04 -0.55
C GLU A 471 16.78 -13.84 -1.76
N GLU A 472 17.19 -15.11 -1.57
CA GLU A 472 17.58 -15.99 -2.69
C GLU A 472 16.47 -16.13 -3.74
N ASN A 473 15.22 -16.28 -3.27
CA ASN A 473 14.05 -16.47 -4.13
C ASN A 473 13.68 -15.17 -4.85
N ALA A 474 13.77 -14.03 -4.16
CA ALA A 474 13.49 -12.73 -4.74
C ALA A 474 14.51 -12.36 -5.84
N ALA A 475 15.81 -12.62 -5.59
CA ALA A 475 16.87 -12.41 -6.58
C ALA A 475 16.70 -13.30 -7.83
N ALA A 476 16.36 -14.58 -7.64
CA ALA A 476 16.11 -15.50 -8.76
C ALA A 476 14.85 -15.12 -9.57
N ALA A 477 13.78 -14.68 -8.89
CA ALA A 477 12.58 -14.19 -9.55
C ALA A 477 12.85 -12.90 -10.35
N LEU A 478 13.62 -11.97 -9.78
CA LEU A 478 13.97 -10.70 -10.42
C LEU A 478 14.72 -10.89 -11.74
N GLU A 479 15.64 -11.87 -11.84
CA GLU A 479 16.32 -12.19 -13.10
C GLU A 479 15.31 -12.53 -14.20
N VAL A 480 14.34 -13.38 -13.89
CA VAL A 480 13.33 -13.84 -14.86
C VAL A 480 12.35 -12.72 -15.22
N MET A 481 11.88 -11.96 -14.23
CA MET A 481 10.93 -10.86 -14.43
C MET A 481 11.55 -9.69 -15.19
N SER A 482 12.78 -9.29 -14.87
CA SER A 482 13.42 -8.10 -15.48
C SER A 482 13.91 -8.30 -16.91
N ARG A 483 14.21 -9.55 -17.32
CA ARG A 483 14.83 -9.84 -18.63
C ARG A 483 13.91 -10.47 -19.66
N PHE A 484 12.87 -11.19 -19.21
CA PHE A 484 12.15 -12.11 -20.10
C PHE A 484 10.63 -12.10 -19.94
N ALA A 485 10.09 -11.43 -18.92
CA ALA A 485 8.66 -11.27 -18.78
C ALA A 485 8.11 -10.26 -19.80
N ILE A 486 6.79 -10.30 -20.03
CA ILE A 486 6.09 -9.19 -20.70
C ILE A 486 6.03 -7.96 -19.79
N ASP A 487 5.43 -6.87 -20.29
CA ASP A 487 5.12 -5.68 -19.49
C ASP A 487 4.44 -6.07 -18.15
N PRO A 488 5.02 -5.73 -16.98
CA PRO A 488 4.45 -6.09 -15.68
C PRO A 488 3.02 -5.61 -15.46
N ARG A 489 2.59 -4.53 -16.13
CA ARG A 489 1.20 -4.04 -16.07
C ARG A 489 0.18 -5.02 -16.66
N LEU A 490 0.63 -5.91 -17.56
CA LEU A 490 -0.17 -6.98 -18.16
C LEU A 490 -0.02 -8.33 -17.42
N LEU A 491 0.63 -8.35 -16.24
CA LEU A 491 0.84 -9.54 -15.41
C LEU A 491 0.08 -9.47 -14.06
N PRO A 492 -1.27 -9.36 -14.05
CA PRO A 492 -2.05 -9.31 -12.82
C PRO A 492 -2.05 -10.64 -12.03
N TYR A 493 -1.57 -11.73 -12.62
CA TYR A 493 -1.62 -13.09 -12.07
C TYR A 493 -0.47 -13.96 -12.59
N LEU A 494 0.08 -14.82 -11.72
CA LEU A 494 0.90 -15.96 -12.13
C LEU A 494 0.30 -17.24 -11.51
N PRO A 495 0.11 -18.32 -12.30
CA PRO A 495 -0.55 -19.52 -11.83
C PRO A 495 0.31 -20.30 -10.82
N PRO A 496 -0.30 -20.91 -9.79
CA PRO A 496 0.41 -21.67 -8.78
C PRO A 496 1.00 -22.98 -9.32
N THR A 497 1.91 -23.58 -8.56
CA THR A 497 2.26 -24.99 -8.77
C THR A 497 1.13 -25.90 -8.29
N MET A 498 1.00 -27.07 -8.92
CA MET A 498 0.06 -28.12 -8.53
C MET A 498 0.82 -29.27 -7.86
N ALA A 499 0.27 -29.85 -6.80
CA ALA A 499 0.80 -31.06 -6.16
C ALA A 499 0.08 -32.30 -6.70
N PRO A 500 0.76 -33.46 -6.80
CA PRO A 500 0.08 -34.75 -6.99
C PRO A 500 -0.64 -35.16 -5.68
N CYS A 501 -1.52 -36.15 -5.77
CA CYS A 501 -2.02 -36.83 -4.57
C CYS A 501 -0.91 -37.67 -3.91
N ALA A 502 -1.16 -38.16 -2.70
CA ALA A 502 -0.32 -39.17 -2.07
C ALA A 502 -0.15 -40.41 -2.97
N THR A 503 1.01 -41.07 -2.83
CA THR A 503 1.32 -42.30 -3.55
C THR A 503 0.26 -43.37 -3.31
N ALA A 504 -0.22 -43.98 -4.40
CA ALA A 504 -1.28 -44.98 -4.34
C ALA A 504 -0.88 -46.18 -3.48
N LYS A 505 -1.79 -46.61 -2.61
CA LYS A 505 -1.57 -47.79 -1.76
C LYS A 505 -1.94 -49.07 -2.52
N PRO A 506 -1.24 -50.20 -2.31
CA PRO A 506 -1.63 -51.50 -2.84
C PRO A 506 -3.12 -51.78 -2.58
N SER A 507 -3.77 -52.43 -3.53
CA SER A 507 -5.17 -52.85 -3.45
C SER A 507 -5.33 -54.23 -4.04
N GLU A 508 -6.26 -55.01 -3.51
CA GLU A 508 -6.55 -56.36 -3.99
C GLU A 508 -6.87 -56.39 -5.49
N GLU A 509 -7.49 -55.33 -6.03
CA GLU A 509 -7.75 -55.19 -7.48
C GLU A 509 -6.51 -54.91 -8.33
N ALA A 510 -5.49 -54.25 -7.77
CA ALA A 510 -4.23 -53.94 -8.45
C ALA A 510 -3.27 -55.15 -8.37
N ASP A 511 -3.21 -55.77 -7.19
CA ASP A 511 -2.48 -57.02 -6.93
C ASP A 511 -3.03 -58.16 -7.81
N ALA A 512 -4.36 -58.27 -7.97
CA ALA A 512 -5.01 -59.24 -8.86
C ALA A 512 -4.73 -59.00 -10.36
N ARG A 513 -4.26 -57.83 -10.76
CA ARG A 513 -3.82 -57.51 -12.14
C ARG A 513 -2.30 -57.56 -12.31
N GLY A 514 -1.54 -57.69 -11.22
CA GLY A 514 -0.08 -57.55 -11.23
C GLY A 514 0.39 -56.12 -11.54
N GLU A 515 -0.45 -55.10 -11.31
CA GLU A 515 -0.17 -53.69 -11.63
C GLU A 515 0.08 -52.88 -10.35
N GLY A 516 1.09 -52.00 -10.38
CA GLY A 516 1.36 -51.04 -9.31
C GLY A 516 1.15 -49.61 -9.79
N PHE A 517 0.25 -48.86 -9.17
CA PHE A 517 0.00 -47.45 -9.48
C PHE A 517 0.89 -46.53 -8.63
N LEU A 518 1.35 -45.42 -9.23
CA LEU A 518 2.04 -44.35 -8.48
C LEU A 518 1.05 -43.30 -7.96
N GLU A 519 0.12 -42.89 -8.81
CA GLU A 519 -0.97 -41.95 -8.51
C GLU A 519 -2.29 -42.57 -8.96
N HIS A 520 -3.37 -42.39 -8.20
CA HIS A 520 -4.67 -42.96 -8.50
C HIS A 520 -5.81 -42.09 -7.90
N PRO A 521 -6.98 -41.93 -8.57
CA PRO A 521 -8.00 -40.96 -8.13
C PRO A 521 -8.57 -41.19 -6.73
N ARG A 522 -8.59 -42.45 -6.25
CA ARG A 522 -9.05 -42.81 -4.90
C ARG A 522 -8.33 -42.02 -3.81
N GLU A 523 -7.01 -41.85 -3.95
CA GLU A 523 -6.14 -41.14 -3.02
C GLU A 523 -6.48 -39.65 -2.99
N ALA A 524 -6.61 -39.01 -4.14
CA ALA A 524 -7.06 -37.61 -4.25
C ALA A 524 -8.44 -37.40 -3.61
N PHE A 525 -9.41 -38.27 -3.90
CA PHE A 525 -10.76 -38.18 -3.31
C PHE A 525 -10.75 -38.40 -1.79
N ALA A 526 -9.87 -39.27 -1.28
CA ALA A 526 -9.70 -39.49 0.15
C ALA A 526 -9.11 -38.26 0.86
N GLU A 527 -8.13 -37.58 0.24
CA GLU A 527 -7.54 -36.33 0.74
C GLU A 527 -8.58 -35.20 0.82
N TYR A 528 -9.31 -34.94 -0.27
CA TYR A 528 -10.37 -33.94 -0.27
C TYR A 528 -11.46 -34.24 0.78
N ARG A 529 -11.89 -35.51 0.90
CA ARG A 529 -12.84 -35.95 1.92
C ARG A 529 -12.31 -35.73 3.34
N ALA A 530 -11.03 -36.02 3.59
CA ALA A 530 -10.39 -35.79 4.89
C ALA A 530 -10.28 -34.29 5.24
N ALA A 531 -10.11 -33.43 4.23
CA ALA A 531 -10.17 -31.97 4.37
C ALA A 531 -11.62 -31.41 4.50
N GLY A 532 -12.65 -32.26 4.52
CA GLY A 532 -14.05 -31.87 4.65
C GLY A 532 -14.75 -31.51 3.33
N VAL A 533 -14.05 -31.59 2.20
CA VAL A 533 -14.62 -31.32 0.86
C VAL A 533 -15.42 -32.54 0.39
N ARG A 534 -16.70 -32.34 0.08
CA ARG A 534 -17.65 -33.41 -0.27
C ARG A 534 -17.92 -33.57 -1.76
N GLU A 535 -17.74 -32.50 -2.51
CA GLU A 535 -17.95 -32.42 -3.96
C GLU A 535 -16.65 -31.95 -4.60
N VAL A 536 -16.25 -32.60 -5.69
CA VAL A 536 -15.03 -32.29 -6.44
C VAL A 536 -15.36 -32.30 -7.93
N VAL A 537 -14.73 -31.39 -8.68
CA VAL A 537 -14.82 -31.35 -10.14
C VAL A 537 -13.59 -32.04 -10.70
N CYS A 538 -13.79 -33.05 -11.55
CA CYS A 538 -12.71 -33.76 -12.22
C CYS A 538 -12.54 -33.23 -13.65
N GLU A 539 -11.55 -32.37 -13.84
CA GLU A 539 -11.20 -31.82 -15.15
C GLU A 539 -10.15 -32.67 -15.86
N GLU A 540 -10.19 -32.73 -17.19
CA GLU A 540 -9.13 -33.39 -17.96
C GLU A 540 -7.83 -32.59 -17.82
N LYS A 541 -6.78 -33.22 -17.27
CA LYS A 541 -5.45 -32.61 -17.20
C LYS A 541 -4.82 -32.55 -18.59
N HIS A 542 -5.22 -31.56 -19.38
CA HIS A 542 -4.69 -31.30 -20.71
C HIS A 542 -3.16 -31.23 -20.71
N MET A 543 -2.54 -31.85 -21.71
CA MET A 543 -1.09 -31.94 -21.84
C MET A 543 -0.57 -30.91 -22.85
N GLY A 544 -0.45 -29.66 -22.39
CA GLY A 544 0.01 -28.54 -23.19
C GLY A 544 1.06 -27.72 -22.46
N SER A 545 0.89 -26.41 -22.44
CA SER A 545 1.59 -25.54 -21.51
C SER A 545 0.66 -24.45 -20.99
N ARG A 546 0.67 -24.28 -19.66
CA ARG A 546 -0.13 -23.28 -18.95
C ARG A 546 0.07 -21.89 -19.54
N ALA A 547 -1.04 -21.29 -19.97
CA ALA A 547 -1.12 -20.00 -20.60
C ALA A 547 -2.19 -19.15 -19.90
N VAL A 548 -1.82 -17.97 -19.45
CA VAL A 548 -2.78 -16.96 -18.99
C VAL A 548 -3.10 -16.05 -20.16
N VAL A 549 -4.39 -15.82 -20.39
CA VAL A 549 -4.92 -14.98 -21.48
C VAL A 549 -5.62 -13.77 -20.87
N LEU A 550 -4.97 -12.61 -20.92
CA LEU A 550 -5.62 -11.33 -20.66
C LEU A 550 -6.19 -10.82 -22.00
N VAL A 551 -7.49 -10.63 -22.08
CA VAL A 551 -8.18 -10.10 -23.28
C VAL A 551 -8.99 -8.87 -22.90
N CYS A 552 -8.72 -7.75 -23.56
CA CYS A 552 -9.55 -6.54 -23.50
C CYS A 552 -10.45 -6.48 -24.74
N ARG A 553 -11.57 -5.76 -24.63
CA ARG A 553 -12.48 -5.47 -25.74
C ARG A 553 -11.77 -4.73 -26.88
N ASP A 554 -10.88 -3.81 -26.55
CA ASP A 554 -10.04 -3.10 -27.51
C ASP A 554 -8.76 -2.54 -26.85
N GLU A 555 -7.98 -1.79 -27.62
CA GLU A 555 -6.74 -1.15 -27.17
C GLU A 555 -6.97 0.06 -26.26
N ALA A 556 -8.14 0.70 -26.32
CA ALA A 556 -8.48 1.81 -25.42
C ALA A 556 -8.72 1.25 -24.02
N VAL A 557 -9.50 0.17 -23.89
CA VAL A 557 -9.68 -0.55 -22.62
C VAL A 557 -8.34 -1.04 -22.07
N ALA A 558 -7.46 -1.61 -22.91
CA ALA A 558 -6.13 -2.03 -22.46
C ALA A 558 -5.31 -0.85 -21.89
N ARG A 559 -5.28 0.28 -22.59
CA ARG A 559 -4.60 1.52 -22.17
C ARG A 559 -5.20 2.10 -20.89
N GLU A 560 -6.52 2.18 -20.80
CA GLU A 560 -7.22 2.80 -19.68
C GLU A 560 -7.24 1.93 -18.41
N ARG A 561 -7.33 0.61 -18.57
CA ARG A 561 -7.43 -0.33 -17.43
C ARG A 561 -6.08 -0.81 -16.93
N PHE A 562 -5.08 -0.91 -17.81
CA PHE A 562 -3.75 -1.45 -17.51
C PHE A 562 -2.61 -0.46 -17.80
N GLY A 563 -2.88 0.78 -18.20
CA GLY A 563 -1.86 1.83 -18.35
C GLY A 563 -0.83 1.58 -19.46
N VAL A 564 -1.11 0.66 -20.41
CA VAL A 564 -0.16 0.33 -21.49
C VAL A 564 -0.18 1.35 -22.62
N SER A 565 0.97 1.96 -22.88
CA SER A 565 1.14 3.03 -23.88
C SER A 565 1.48 2.53 -25.30
N ALA A 566 1.78 1.25 -25.47
CA ALA A 566 2.15 0.69 -26.77
C ALA A 566 0.92 0.45 -27.65
N ALA A 567 0.87 1.10 -28.83
CA ALA A 567 -0.14 0.82 -29.85
C ALA A 567 -0.11 -0.66 -30.29
N GLY A 568 -1.26 -1.22 -30.66
CA GLY A 568 -1.42 -2.62 -31.03
C GLY A 568 -1.46 -3.58 -29.84
N VAL A 569 -1.74 -3.11 -28.61
CA VAL A 569 -1.87 -3.98 -27.41
C VAL A 569 -3.34 -4.04 -27.00
N SER A 570 -3.95 -5.20 -27.19
CA SER A 570 -5.34 -5.49 -26.78
C SER A 570 -5.45 -6.43 -25.58
N GLY A 571 -4.32 -6.78 -24.97
CA GLY A 571 -4.22 -7.83 -23.96
C GLY A 571 -2.86 -8.50 -23.97
N ALA A 572 -2.77 -9.70 -23.38
CA ALA A 572 -1.55 -10.48 -23.31
C ALA A 572 -1.80 -12.00 -23.29
N LEU A 573 -0.85 -12.76 -23.82
CA LEU A 573 -0.81 -14.22 -23.72
C LEU A 573 0.55 -14.64 -23.17
N TYR A 574 0.59 -15.14 -21.94
CA TYR A 574 1.84 -15.38 -21.22
C TYR A 574 1.88 -16.72 -20.48
N THR A 575 3.09 -17.18 -20.23
CA THR A 575 3.38 -18.47 -19.58
C THR A 575 3.33 -18.35 -18.05
N ARG A 576 3.36 -19.49 -17.33
CA ARG A 576 3.46 -19.53 -15.85
C ARG A 576 4.63 -18.77 -15.21
N THR A 577 5.60 -18.28 -16.00
CA THR A 577 6.74 -17.48 -15.55
C THR A 577 6.72 -16.05 -16.11
N GLY A 578 5.55 -15.53 -16.50
CA GLY A 578 5.36 -14.16 -16.98
C GLY A 578 5.93 -13.88 -18.38
N ARG A 579 6.64 -14.84 -18.97
CA ARG A 579 7.22 -14.71 -20.33
C ARG A 579 6.13 -14.76 -21.41
N PRO A 580 6.27 -14.03 -22.53
CA PRO A 580 5.32 -14.12 -23.65
C PRO A 580 5.20 -15.56 -24.14
N PHE A 581 3.97 -15.97 -24.50
CA PHE A 581 3.76 -17.33 -25.00
C PHE A 581 4.32 -17.49 -26.42
N PHE A 582 4.24 -16.48 -27.28
CA PHE A 582 4.89 -16.49 -28.59
C PHE A 582 5.89 -15.34 -28.68
N ASP A 583 7.04 -15.61 -29.30
CA ASP A 583 8.05 -14.58 -29.56
C ASP A 583 7.56 -13.61 -30.66
N ASP A 584 6.64 -14.09 -31.52
CA ASP A 584 5.87 -13.29 -32.46
C ASP A 584 4.60 -12.69 -31.81
N ARG A 585 4.50 -11.35 -31.88
CA ARG A 585 3.38 -10.58 -31.39
C ARG A 585 2.14 -10.66 -32.30
N GLU A 586 2.30 -10.86 -33.62
CA GLU A 586 1.17 -10.97 -34.53
C GLU A 586 0.36 -12.25 -34.26
N THR A 587 1.04 -13.37 -34.06
CA THR A 587 0.43 -14.64 -33.63
C THR A 587 -0.31 -14.49 -32.30
N THR A 588 0.24 -13.73 -31.35
CA THR A 588 -0.42 -13.43 -30.08
C THR A 588 -1.73 -12.64 -30.30
N GLU A 589 -1.69 -11.54 -31.05
CA GLU A 589 -2.90 -10.74 -31.33
C GLU A 589 -3.95 -11.52 -32.14
N ARG A 590 -3.53 -12.38 -33.07
CA ARG A 590 -4.44 -13.28 -33.81
C ARG A 590 -5.18 -14.27 -32.90
N ILE A 591 -4.55 -14.70 -31.80
CA ILE A 591 -5.20 -15.55 -30.78
C ILE A 591 -6.12 -14.70 -29.89
N LEU A 592 -5.66 -13.53 -29.42
CA LEU A 592 -6.47 -12.62 -28.60
C LEU A 592 -7.74 -12.18 -29.33
N ARG A 593 -7.65 -11.85 -30.62
CA ARG A 593 -8.82 -11.54 -31.47
C ARG A 593 -9.81 -12.71 -31.53
N ARG A 594 -9.33 -13.94 -31.78
CA ARG A 594 -10.21 -15.12 -31.80
C ARG A 594 -10.90 -15.38 -30.46
N VAL A 595 -10.21 -15.18 -29.34
CA VAL A 595 -10.80 -15.27 -28.01
C VAL A 595 -11.86 -14.18 -27.83
N ARG A 596 -11.53 -12.93 -28.17
CA ARG A 596 -12.44 -11.78 -28.10
C ARG A 596 -13.71 -11.98 -28.93
N ASP A 597 -13.58 -12.45 -30.17
CA ASP A 597 -14.71 -12.75 -31.04
C ASP A 597 -15.63 -13.84 -30.44
N CYS A 598 -15.08 -14.80 -29.69
CA CYS A 598 -15.85 -15.79 -28.94
C CYS A 598 -16.56 -15.18 -27.73
N VAL A 599 -15.88 -14.32 -26.97
CA VAL A 599 -16.44 -13.62 -25.79
C VAL A 599 -17.61 -12.70 -26.21
N GLU A 600 -17.43 -11.95 -27.29
CA GLU A 600 -18.46 -11.09 -27.90
C GLU A 600 -19.69 -11.91 -28.33
N ARG A 601 -19.49 -13.00 -29.10
CA ARG A 601 -20.59 -13.88 -29.54
C ARG A 601 -21.31 -14.60 -28.39
N ALA A 602 -20.63 -14.79 -27.25
CA ALA A 602 -21.22 -15.37 -26.05
C ALA A 602 -21.97 -14.34 -25.18
N GLY A 603 -21.86 -13.04 -25.48
CA GLY A 603 -22.50 -11.96 -24.69
C GLY A 603 -21.81 -11.68 -23.34
N LEU A 604 -20.65 -12.26 -23.09
CA LEU A 604 -20.01 -12.28 -21.76
C LEU A 604 -19.61 -10.90 -21.24
N TRP A 605 -19.35 -9.91 -22.10
CA TRP A 605 -19.09 -8.53 -21.67
C TRP A 605 -20.29 -7.93 -20.92
N SER A 606 -21.50 -8.19 -21.44
CA SER A 606 -22.76 -7.70 -20.86
C SER A 606 -23.26 -8.58 -19.71
N GLU A 607 -23.01 -9.89 -19.76
CA GLU A 607 -23.35 -10.80 -18.66
C GLU A 607 -22.53 -10.53 -17.39
N LEU A 608 -21.25 -10.18 -17.55
CA LEU A 608 -20.30 -9.98 -16.44
C LEU A 608 -20.02 -8.49 -16.14
N ASP A 609 -20.70 -7.56 -16.81
CA ASP A 609 -20.50 -6.11 -16.72
C ASP A 609 -19.03 -5.68 -16.76
N THR A 610 -18.30 -6.13 -17.79
CA THR A 610 -16.86 -5.91 -17.93
C THR A 610 -16.43 -5.75 -19.38
N GLU A 611 -15.32 -5.04 -19.60
CA GLU A 611 -14.68 -4.88 -20.91
C GLU A 611 -13.33 -5.63 -21.02
N TRP A 612 -12.97 -6.40 -20.00
CA TRP A 612 -11.77 -7.25 -20.01
C TRP A 612 -12.00 -8.55 -19.23
N LEU A 613 -11.28 -9.61 -19.64
CA LEU A 613 -11.28 -10.91 -18.98
C LEU A 613 -9.85 -11.44 -18.82
N LEU A 614 -9.63 -12.22 -17.77
CA LEU A 614 -8.38 -12.93 -17.50
C LEU A 614 -8.68 -14.43 -17.37
N LEU A 615 -8.17 -15.22 -18.31
CA LEU A 615 -8.45 -16.65 -18.42
C LEU A 615 -7.18 -17.46 -18.06
N ASP A 616 -7.32 -18.44 -17.18
CA ASP A 616 -6.28 -19.43 -16.90
C ASP A 616 -6.54 -20.69 -17.74
N ALA A 617 -5.66 -21.00 -18.69
CA ALA A 617 -5.88 -22.02 -19.71
C ALA A 617 -4.63 -22.90 -19.94
N GLU A 618 -4.80 -24.00 -20.67
CA GLU A 618 -3.72 -24.86 -21.15
C GLU A 618 -3.64 -24.78 -22.68
N LEU A 619 -2.54 -24.25 -23.23
CA LEU A 619 -2.39 -24.16 -24.69
C LEU A 619 -1.70 -25.42 -25.25
N MET A 620 -2.34 -26.06 -26.21
CA MET A 620 -1.92 -27.33 -26.84
C MET A 620 -1.53 -27.15 -28.32
N PRO A 621 -0.68 -28.01 -28.89
CA PRO A 621 0.01 -29.16 -28.27
C PRO A 621 1.28 -28.78 -27.49
N TRP A 622 1.73 -29.66 -26.59
CA TRP A 622 2.95 -29.47 -25.78
C TRP A 622 4.21 -29.17 -26.60
N SER A 623 4.29 -29.71 -27.82
CA SER A 623 5.41 -29.48 -28.75
C SER A 623 5.67 -28.00 -29.06
N LEU A 624 4.66 -27.12 -28.99
CA LEU A 624 4.79 -25.67 -29.19
C LEU A 624 5.83 -25.01 -28.27
N LYS A 625 6.04 -25.54 -27.05
CA LYS A 625 7.08 -25.07 -26.11
C LYS A 625 8.11 -26.13 -25.75
N ALA A 626 7.78 -27.41 -25.83
CA ALA A 626 8.64 -28.49 -25.36
C ALA A 626 9.48 -29.20 -26.43
N THR A 627 9.50 -28.73 -27.68
CA THR A 627 10.26 -29.37 -28.78
C THR A 627 11.73 -29.66 -28.41
N GLY A 628 12.42 -28.75 -27.73
CA GLY A 628 13.80 -28.96 -27.27
C GLY A 628 13.94 -30.11 -26.26
N LEU A 629 13.02 -30.22 -25.30
CA LEU A 629 12.98 -31.29 -24.30
C LEU A 629 12.58 -32.63 -24.92
N LEU A 630 11.57 -32.62 -25.78
CA LEU A 630 11.11 -33.78 -26.54
C LEU A 630 12.23 -34.37 -27.40
N ARG A 631 13.04 -33.52 -28.05
CA ARG A 631 14.16 -33.95 -28.90
C ARG A 631 15.38 -34.41 -28.09
N THR A 632 15.78 -33.68 -27.05
CA THR A 632 17.05 -33.94 -26.35
C THR A 632 16.94 -34.97 -25.22
N GLN A 633 15.77 -35.13 -24.60
CA GLN A 633 15.54 -36.10 -23.52
C GLN A 633 14.72 -37.29 -24.00
N TYR A 634 13.44 -37.09 -24.33
CA TYR A 634 12.50 -38.19 -24.64
C TYR A 634 12.90 -38.99 -25.89
N ALA A 635 13.17 -38.31 -27.00
CA ALA A 635 13.59 -38.97 -28.24
C ALA A 635 14.99 -39.60 -28.11
N ALA A 636 15.89 -39.01 -27.31
CA ALA A 636 17.22 -39.56 -27.05
C ALA A 636 17.16 -40.87 -26.25
N VAL A 637 16.36 -40.92 -25.17
CA VAL A 637 16.11 -42.15 -24.39
C VAL A 637 15.46 -43.22 -25.27
N GLY A 638 14.47 -42.86 -26.09
CA GLY A 638 13.85 -43.77 -27.05
C GLY A 638 14.80 -44.27 -28.15
N ALA A 639 15.77 -43.46 -28.59
CA ALA A 639 16.79 -43.84 -29.54
C ALA A 639 17.83 -44.78 -28.93
N ALA A 640 18.37 -44.44 -27.76
CA ALA A 640 19.33 -45.27 -27.02
C ALA A 640 18.74 -46.66 -26.69
N SER A 641 17.47 -46.69 -26.25
CA SER A 641 16.76 -47.96 -25.97
C SER A 641 16.70 -48.87 -27.20
N ARG A 642 16.40 -48.32 -28.39
CA ARG A 642 16.39 -49.08 -29.66
C ARG A 642 17.77 -49.60 -30.06
N ALA A 643 18.84 -48.88 -29.74
CA ALA A 643 20.20 -49.29 -30.08
C ALA A 643 20.70 -50.42 -29.15
N VAL A 644 20.38 -50.35 -27.86
CA VAL A 644 20.96 -51.24 -26.84
C VAL A 644 20.17 -52.55 -26.67
N PHE A 645 18.84 -52.49 -26.57
CA PHE A 645 18.06 -53.68 -26.19
C PHE A 645 18.14 -54.86 -27.18
N PRO A 646 18.06 -54.67 -28.52
CA PRO A 646 18.12 -55.81 -29.45
C PRO A 646 19.43 -56.61 -29.34
N GLY A 647 20.58 -55.93 -29.25
CA GLY A 647 21.88 -56.58 -29.08
C GLY A 647 22.04 -57.24 -27.70
N ALA A 648 21.58 -56.58 -26.64
CA ALA A 648 21.63 -57.12 -25.29
C ALA A 648 20.74 -58.37 -25.12
N LEU A 649 19.53 -58.35 -25.70
CA LEU A 649 18.61 -59.49 -25.68
C LEU A 649 19.18 -60.66 -26.48
N GLY A 650 19.60 -60.44 -27.72
CA GLY A 650 20.18 -61.52 -28.55
C GLY A 650 21.45 -62.14 -27.95
N ALA A 651 22.27 -61.35 -27.25
CA ALA A 651 23.44 -61.87 -26.54
C ALA A 651 23.08 -62.73 -25.32
N LEU A 652 22.03 -62.37 -24.58
CA LEU A 652 21.51 -63.13 -23.43
C LEU A 652 20.77 -64.40 -23.89
N GLU A 653 19.97 -64.32 -24.95
CA GLU A 653 19.31 -65.48 -25.57
C GLU A 653 20.35 -66.49 -26.06
N ALA A 654 21.34 -66.07 -26.84
CA ALA A 654 22.42 -66.94 -27.28
C ALA A 654 23.28 -67.51 -26.12
N ALA A 655 23.33 -66.85 -24.96
CA ALA A 655 24.00 -67.38 -23.77
C ALA A 655 23.16 -68.46 -23.07
N ALA A 656 21.84 -68.25 -22.97
CA ALA A 656 20.89 -69.25 -22.46
C ALA A 656 20.89 -70.51 -23.34
N ASP A 657 20.89 -70.35 -24.67
CA ASP A 657 20.95 -71.46 -25.64
C ASP A 657 22.22 -72.32 -25.49
N ARG A 658 23.31 -71.75 -24.96
CA ARG A 658 24.56 -72.45 -24.64
C ARG A 658 24.59 -73.05 -23.23
N GLY A 659 23.47 -73.03 -22.51
CA GLY A 659 23.35 -73.57 -21.15
C GLY A 659 23.96 -72.69 -20.05
N VAL A 660 24.24 -71.41 -20.31
CA VAL A 660 24.66 -70.46 -19.27
C VAL A 660 23.42 -69.97 -18.51
N GLU A 661 23.43 -70.03 -17.19
CA GLU A 661 22.34 -69.49 -16.38
C GLU A 661 22.31 -67.96 -16.49
N VAL A 662 21.33 -67.45 -17.24
CA VAL A 662 21.05 -66.02 -17.43
C VAL A 662 19.55 -65.72 -17.47
N ALA A 663 18.68 -66.66 -17.09
CA ALA A 663 17.24 -66.59 -17.35
C ALA A 663 16.60 -65.38 -16.63
N ALA A 664 16.89 -65.22 -15.34
CA ALA A 664 16.40 -64.08 -14.55
C ALA A 664 16.91 -62.72 -15.07
N LEU A 665 18.09 -62.67 -15.69
CA LEU A 665 18.63 -61.47 -16.30
C LEU A 665 17.95 -61.17 -17.65
N LEU A 666 17.73 -62.20 -18.47
CA LEU A 666 17.05 -62.11 -19.76
C LEU A 666 15.62 -61.59 -19.59
N ASP A 667 14.83 -62.18 -18.69
CA ASP A 667 13.45 -61.74 -18.45
C ASP A 667 13.38 -60.31 -17.92
N ARG A 668 14.33 -59.93 -17.04
CA ARG A 668 14.46 -58.53 -16.59
C ARG A 668 14.79 -57.57 -17.73
N GLN A 669 15.63 -57.94 -18.71
CA GLN A 669 15.88 -57.08 -19.87
C GLN A 669 14.70 -57.06 -20.84
N ARG A 670 13.96 -58.17 -21.01
CA ARG A 670 12.73 -58.22 -21.81
C ARG A 670 11.66 -57.27 -21.26
N GLY A 671 11.44 -57.28 -19.95
CA GLY A 671 10.55 -56.32 -19.27
C GLY A 671 10.96 -54.87 -19.53
N ARG A 672 12.23 -54.52 -19.28
CA ARG A 672 12.76 -53.16 -19.53
C ARG A 672 12.66 -52.73 -21.01
N ALA A 673 12.81 -53.66 -21.95
CA ALA A 673 12.64 -53.38 -23.38
C ALA A 673 11.17 -53.11 -23.74
N ALA A 674 10.23 -53.84 -23.13
CA ALA A 674 8.80 -53.58 -23.27
C ALA A 674 8.40 -52.21 -22.68
N ASP A 675 8.85 -51.89 -21.47
CA ASP A 675 8.63 -50.59 -20.83
C ASP A 675 9.15 -49.43 -21.69
N ALA A 676 10.38 -49.56 -22.21
CA ALA A 676 10.97 -48.56 -23.10
C ALA A 676 10.19 -48.42 -24.43
N ALA A 677 9.62 -49.51 -24.95
CA ALA A 677 8.77 -49.49 -26.14
C ALA A 677 7.43 -48.78 -25.89
N VAL A 678 6.86 -48.88 -24.68
CA VAL A 678 5.68 -48.13 -24.23
C VAL A 678 6.01 -46.66 -24.01
N HIS A 679 7.09 -46.35 -23.28
CA HIS A 679 7.58 -44.99 -23.05
C HIS A 679 7.70 -44.19 -24.37
N ARG A 680 8.24 -44.81 -25.42
CA ARG A 680 8.35 -44.21 -26.77
C ARG A 680 7.02 -43.82 -27.41
N ARG A 681 5.90 -44.49 -27.09
CA ARG A 681 4.57 -44.18 -27.65
C ARG A 681 3.95 -42.91 -27.05
N VAL A 682 4.31 -42.56 -25.81
CA VAL A 682 3.72 -41.42 -25.09
C VAL A 682 4.10 -40.06 -25.72
N PRO A 683 5.38 -39.74 -26.01
CA PRO A 683 5.75 -38.52 -26.73
C PRO A 683 5.12 -38.39 -28.12
N ALA A 684 4.86 -39.50 -28.82
CA ALA A 684 4.23 -39.47 -30.15
C ALA A 684 2.78 -38.95 -30.10
N LEU A 685 2.03 -39.29 -29.04
CA LEU A 685 0.70 -38.74 -28.78
C LEU A 685 0.75 -37.24 -28.43
N LEU A 686 1.83 -36.78 -27.80
CA LEU A 686 2.03 -35.38 -27.38
C LEU A 686 2.59 -34.47 -28.50
N LEU A 687 3.06 -35.06 -29.60
CA LEU A 687 3.60 -34.35 -30.76
C LEU A 687 2.52 -34.01 -31.80
N ALA A 688 1.45 -34.80 -31.88
CA ALA A 688 0.39 -34.61 -32.87
C ALA A 688 -0.61 -33.53 -32.43
N GLY A 689 -0.92 -32.59 -33.34
CA GLY A 689 -2.09 -31.73 -33.19
C GLY A 689 -3.38 -32.56 -33.14
N GLY A 690 -4.45 -31.99 -32.56
CA GLY A 690 -5.62 -32.71 -32.03
C GLY A 690 -6.37 -33.71 -32.93
N GLY A 691 -6.09 -33.77 -34.24
CA GLY A 691 -6.68 -34.76 -35.15
C GLY A 691 -6.30 -36.22 -34.85
N ALA A 692 -5.12 -36.50 -34.27
CA ALA A 692 -4.68 -37.88 -34.01
C ALA A 692 -5.41 -38.55 -32.83
N CYS A 693 -5.85 -37.77 -31.83
CA CYS A 693 -6.49 -38.33 -30.63
C CYS A 693 -7.91 -38.85 -30.92
N ALA A 694 -8.61 -38.26 -31.90
CA ALA A 694 -9.92 -38.72 -32.35
C ALA A 694 -9.85 -40.12 -33.00
N ALA A 695 -8.82 -40.37 -33.84
CA ALA A 695 -8.64 -41.65 -34.53
C ALA A 695 -8.37 -42.82 -33.57
N ALA A 696 -7.66 -42.57 -32.46
CA ALA A 696 -7.35 -43.59 -31.46
C ALA A 696 -8.59 -44.07 -30.66
N ARG A 697 -9.63 -43.22 -30.52
CA ARG A 697 -10.87 -43.58 -29.81
C ARG A 697 -11.79 -44.51 -30.63
N GLY A 698 -11.67 -44.53 -31.97
CA GLY A 698 -12.51 -45.36 -32.84
C GLY A 698 -12.17 -46.86 -32.86
N GLY A 699 -11.03 -47.28 -32.30
CA GLY A 699 -10.52 -48.65 -32.43
C GLY A 699 -10.97 -49.68 -31.38
N ARG A 700 -11.77 -49.28 -30.38
CA ARG A 700 -12.24 -50.16 -29.28
C ARG A 700 -13.70 -49.88 -28.87
N ALA A 701 -14.61 -50.00 -29.82
CA ALA A 701 -16.04 -50.16 -29.55
C ALA A 701 -16.56 -51.38 -30.32
N GLY A 702 -16.59 -52.53 -29.65
CA GLY A 702 -17.27 -53.73 -30.15
C GLY A 702 -18.79 -53.55 -30.10
N ALA A 703 -19.50 -54.26 -30.96
CA ALA A 703 -20.95 -54.17 -31.16
C ALA A 703 -21.80 -54.28 -29.87
N GLY A 704 -22.88 -53.48 -29.80
CA GLY A 704 -24.01 -53.68 -28.90
C GLY A 704 -24.39 -52.47 -28.04
N GLY A 705 -25.42 -51.72 -28.45
CA GLY A 705 -26.01 -50.66 -27.63
C GLY A 705 -26.71 -49.56 -28.44
N ASP A 706 -28.03 -49.61 -28.51
CA ASP A 706 -28.89 -48.63 -29.19
C ASP A 706 -29.06 -47.35 -28.32
N PRO A 707 -29.13 -46.11 -28.88
CA PRO A 707 -28.98 -44.89 -28.10
C PRO A 707 -30.33 -44.25 -27.71
N ALA A 708 -30.76 -44.41 -26.46
CA ALA A 708 -31.86 -43.60 -25.91
C ALA A 708 -31.82 -43.47 -24.38
N ARG A 709 -31.46 -42.27 -23.87
CA ARG A 709 -32.08 -41.62 -22.69
C ARG A 709 -31.48 -40.24 -22.45
N ALA A 710 -32.26 -39.20 -22.76
CA ALA A 710 -32.02 -37.86 -22.25
C ALA A 710 -32.37 -37.79 -20.75
N VAL A 711 -31.63 -36.97 -19.99
CA VAL A 711 -31.93 -36.62 -18.60
C VAL A 711 -32.64 -35.25 -18.58
N PRO A 712 -33.75 -35.06 -17.83
CA PRO A 712 -34.59 -33.87 -17.96
C PRO A 712 -34.09 -32.67 -17.16
N ASP A 713 -34.36 -31.48 -17.69
CA ASP A 713 -34.20 -30.17 -17.04
C ASP A 713 -35.30 -29.93 -15.98
N PRO A 714 -34.96 -29.61 -14.72
CA PRO A 714 -35.92 -29.35 -13.66
C PRO A 714 -36.15 -27.85 -13.41
N ARG A 715 -37.03 -27.20 -14.19
CA ARG A 715 -37.71 -25.96 -13.73
C ARG A 715 -39.00 -25.61 -14.50
N GLY A 716 -40.13 -26.20 -14.08
CA GLY A 716 -41.45 -25.84 -14.58
C GLY A 716 -42.24 -24.90 -13.66
N ARG A 717 -42.47 -23.65 -14.10
CA ARG A 717 -43.58 -22.72 -13.77
C ARG A 717 -43.64 -21.68 -14.90
N GLY A 718 -44.76 -21.29 -15.50
CA GLY A 718 -46.14 -21.79 -15.47
C GLY A 718 -46.92 -21.13 -16.63
N THR A 719 -47.99 -21.77 -17.11
CA THR A 719 -48.90 -21.25 -18.16
C THR A 719 -49.75 -20.07 -17.62
N GLN A 720 -50.42 -19.19 -18.40
CA GLN A 720 -51.23 -19.40 -19.62
C GLN A 720 -51.49 -18.03 -20.38
N PRO A 721 -52.50 -17.80 -21.29
CA PRO A 721 -52.21 -17.45 -22.71
C PRO A 721 -52.79 -16.10 -23.23
N GLY A 722 -52.46 -15.70 -24.49
CA GLY A 722 -52.87 -14.36 -25.00
C GLY A 722 -52.99 -14.03 -26.51
N ARG A 723 -53.11 -15.00 -27.45
CA ARG A 723 -53.54 -14.83 -28.87
C ARG A 723 -52.72 -13.90 -29.84
N PRO A 724 -52.93 -14.00 -31.17
CA PRO A 724 -51.95 -13.56 -32.17
C PRO A 724 -52.38 -12.37 -33.07
N ALA A 725 -51.41 -11.77 -33.76
CA ALA A 725 -51.63 -11.04 -35.00
C ALA A 725 -50.49 -11.33 -35.99
N ALA A 726 -50.82 -11.66 -37.23
CA ALA A 726 -49.87 -11.84 -38.32
C ALA A 726 -49.90 -10.63 -39.26
N HIS A 727 -48.77 -10.24 -39.82
CA HIS A 727 -48.75 -9.58 -41.13
C HIS A 727 -47.56 -10.05 -41.97
N ARG A 728 -47.88 -10.35 -43.24
CA ARG A 728 -46.93 -10.70 -44.31
C ARG A 728 -46.52 -9.45 -45.09
N ALA A 729 -45.56 -9.67 -46.01
CA ALA A 729 -45.18 -8.83 -47.16
C ALA A 729 -44.15 -7.72 -46.82
N THR A 730 -43.15 -7.42 -47.64
CA THR A 730 -42.66 -8.02 -48.92
C THR A 730 -41.22 -7.54 -49.16
N GLY A 731 -40.39 -8.30 -49.90
CA GLY A 731 -39.21 -7.72 -50.58
C GLY A 731 -39.59 -7.11 -51.94
N PRO A 732 -38.66 -6.88 -52.88
CA PRO A 732 -37.20 -7.13 -52.84
C PRO A 732 -36.38 -5.89 -53.27
N ASP A 733 -35.04 -5.98 -53.30
CA ASP A 733 -34.25 -5.92 -54.55
C ASP A 733 -32.72 -5.75 -54.34
N ARG A 734 -31.96 -6.45 -55.19
CA ARG A 734 -30.55 -6.20 -55.57
C ARG A 734 -30.55 -5.87 -57.07
N PRO A 735 -29.55 -5.14 -57.60
CA PRO A 735 -28.36 -5.78 -58.20
C PRO A 735 -27.05 -5.32 -57.50
N ALA A 736 -25.89 -5.98 -57.58
CA ALA A 736 -25.01 -6.25 -58.75
C ALA A 736 -24.56 -4.95 -59.46
N ASP A 737 -23.33 -4.79 -59.97
CA ASP A 737 -22.38 -5.79 -60.45
C ASP A 737 -20.94 -5.21 -60.63
N SER A 738 -19.94 -6.07 -60.87
CA SER A 738 -18.62 -5.79 -61.51
C SER A 738 -17.63 -4.82 -60.81
N GLY A 739 -16.30 -4.87 -61.05
CA GLY A 739 -15.46 -5.79 -61.84
C GLY A 739 -14.09 -5.16 -62.20
N GLY A 740 -13.04 -5.97 -62.42
CA GLY A 740 -11.71 -5.54 -62.93
C GLY A 740 -10.76 -4.95 -61.86
N SER A 741 -9.52 -5.40 -61.56
CA SER A 741 -8.49 -6.28 -62.15
C SER A 741 -7.33 -5.58 -62.89
N VAL A 742 -6.08 -5.96 -62.53
CA VAL A 742 -4.84 -6.02 -63.35
C VAL A 742 -3.95 -4.76 -63.50
N ALA A 743 -2.77 -4.80 -62.83
CA ALA A 743 -1.38 -4.56 -63.33
C ALA A 743 -1.00 -3.21 -64.02
N SER A 744 0.27 -2.79 -64.23
CA SER A 744 1.62 -3.04 -63.66
C SER A 744 2.67 -2.16 -64.39
N VAL A 745 3.86 -1.92 -63.82
CA VAL A 745 5.07 -1.31 -64.47
C VAL A 745 4.91 0.21 -64.80
N GLY A 746 5.89 1.12 -64.71
CA GLY A 746 7.28 1.11 -64.22
C GLY A 746 8.14 2.17 -64.97
N GLY A 747 9.25 2.67 -64.38
CA GLY A 747 10.32 3.34 -65.16
C GLY A 747 10.72 4.81 -64.84
N ARG A 748 11.74 4.95 -63.97
CA ARG A 748 12.92 5.86 -63.96
C ARG A 748 13.00 7.20 -64.75
N ARG A 749 13.87 8.07 -64.18
CA ARG A 749 14.72 9.18 -64.74
C ARG A 749 14.29 10.58 -64.29
N ASP A 750 15.14 11.60 -64.14
CA ASP A 750 16.61 11.80 -63.94
C ASP A 750 16.74 13.27 -63.41
N GLY A 751 17.74 13.80 -62.70
CA GLY A 751 19.00 13.29 -62.12
C GLY A 751 19.98 14.48 -61.84
N GLY A 752 20.60 14.61 -60.66
CA GLY A 752 21.48 15.75 -60.31
C GLY A 752 22.26 15.64 -58.98
N GLY A 753 23.59 15.75 -59.03
CA GLY A 753 24.49 15.91 -57.86
C GLY A 753 24.83 17.39 -57.61
N CYS A 754 25.87 17.79 -56.87
CA CYS A 754 26.99 17.07 -56.25
C CYS A 754 27.52 17.82 -55.01
N ASP A 755 28.00 17.04 -54.01
CA ASP A 755 29.31 17.13 -53.31
C ASP A 755 29.86 18.45 -52.69
N GLY A 756 30.74 18.30 -51.68
CA GLY A 756 31.74 19.29 -51.28
C GLY A 756 31.49 20.07 -49.99
N GLY A 757 32.33 19.86 -48.97
CA GLY A 757 32.41 20.69 -47.75
C GLY A 757 33.81 21.24 -47.48
N ARG A 758 34.05 21.74 -46.25
CA ARG A 758 35.28 22.46 -45.75
C ARG A 758 35.30 23.96 -46.15
N ARG A 759 35.92 24.91 -45.43
CA ARG A 759 36.73 24.90 -44.17
C ARG A 759 36.89 26.35 -43.65
N ASP A 760 37.28 26.51 -42.38
CA ASP A 760 37.97 27.69 -41.77
C ASP A 760 37.22 29.06 -41.83
N GLY A 761 37.41 30.08 -40.98
CA GLY A 761 38.17 30.26 -39.74
C GLY A 761 38.56 31.74 -39.50
N ARG A 762 38.60 32.21 -38.23
CA ARG A 762 39.15 33.51 -37.71
C ARG A 762 38.28 34.79 -37.79
N GLY A 763 38.61 35.76 -36.91
CA GLY A 763 38.11 37.15 -36.86
C GLY A 763 37.01 37.36 -35.81
N ARG A 764 37.21 37.84 -34.57
CA ARG A 764 38.05 38.90 -33.95
C ARG A 764 37.48 40.33 -34.09
N ASP A 765 37.52 41.04 -32.95
CA ASP A 765 37.31 42.50 -32.75
C ASP A 765 35.87 43.00 -33.00
N GLY A 766 35.32 43.99 -32.29
CA GLY A 766 35.81 44.81 -31.16
C GLY A 766 34.77 45.88 -30.78
N ASP A 767 34.99 46.58 -29.66
CA ASP A 767 34.22 47.73 -29.12
C ASP A 767 32.70 47.53 -28.81
N GLY A 768 32.14 48.21 -27.81
CA GLY A 768 32.72 49.14 -26.83
C GLY A 768 31.69 50.14 -26.29
N SER A 769 31.96 50.69 -25.10
CA SER A 769 31.40 51.92 -24.50
C SER A 769 29.86 52.07 -24.30
N ASP A 770 29.37 52.85 -23.33
CA ASP A 770 29.85 53.20 -21.98
C ASP A 770 28.70 53.87 -21.19
N ASP A 771 28.96 54.25 -19.93
CA ASP A 771 28.21 55.20 -19.09
C ASP A 771 26.78 54.82 -18.60
N GLY A 772 26.38 55.07 -17.34
CA GLY A 772 27.17 55.52 -16.18
C GLY A 772 26.38 56.24 -15.08
N ARG A 773 26.71 55.94 -13.81
CA ARG A 773 26.55 56.79 -12.57
C ARG A 773 25.10 56.98 -12.01
N SER A 774 24.88 57.15 -10.70
CA SER A 774 25.73 56.99 -9.49
C SER A 774 24.92 56.92 -8.17
N ASP A 775 25.62 56.56 -7.08
CA ASP A 775 25.41 56.86 -5.63
C ASP A 775 24.41 55.99 -4.82
N GLY A 776 24.66 55.61 -3.56
CA GLY A 776 25.83 55.78 -2.66
C GLY A 776 25.63 55.13 -1.26
N ASP A 777 26.69 55.12 -0.44
CA ASP A 777 26.80 54.79 1.00
C ASP A 777 26.73 53.34 1.57
N GLY A 778 27.81 52.98 2.30
CA GLY A 778 27.92 51.86 3.27
C GLY A 778 27.62 52.32 4.72
N PRO A 779 28.00 51.59 5.80
CA PRO A 779 29.30 50.91 6.05
C PRO A 779 29.15 49.45 6.59
N GLY A 780 30.18 48.67 6.97
CA GLY A 780 31.64 48.79 6.88
C GLY A 780 32.41 47.98 7.97
N GLY A 781 33.19 46.97 7.56
CA GLY A 781 34.38 46.46 8.28
C GLY A 781 34.24 45.26 9.24
N GLY A 782 35.14 44.26 9.14
CA GLY A 782 35.26 43.24 10.20
C GLY A 782 36.04 41.92 10.00
N GLU A 783 36.86 41.71 8.97
CA GLU A 783 37.62 40.44 8.81
C GLU A 783 38.80 40.26 9.78
N ARG A 784 39.06 39.01 10.21
CA ARG A 784 40.42 38.49 10.49
C ARG A 784 40.56 37.05 10.00
N ALA A 785 41.63 36.77 9.26
CA ALA A 785 41.90 35.48 8.62
C ALA A 785 42.96 34.64 9.36
N CYS A 786 42.97 33.31 9.14
CA CYS A 786 44.12 32.62 8.49
C CYS A 786 44.06 31.07 8.47
N ARG A 787 44.30 30.51 7.26
CA ARG A 787 45.09 29.30 6.92
C ARG A 787 44.60 27.89 7.35
N GLY A 788 44.30 27.05 6.35
CA GLY A 788 44.17 25.58 6.50
C GLY A 788 43.99 24.84 5.16
N ARG A 789 45.08 24.34 4.57
CA ARG A 789 45.17 23.74 3.21
C ARG A 789 44.18 22.59 2.95
N CYS A 790 43.54 22.58 1.78
CA CYS A 790 42.87 21.39 1.23
C CYS A 790 43.86 20.32 0.74
N ARG A 791 43.53 19.04 0.98
CA ARG A 791 44.00 17.87 0.20
C ARG A 791 42.86 16.86 0.06
N PRO A 792 42.73 16.18 -1.09
CA PRO A 792 41.68 15.19 -1.31
C PRO A 792 42.07 13.82 -0.71
N HIS A 793 41.10 13.07 -0.19
CA HIS A 793 41.29 11.67 0.19
C HIS A 793 40.71 10.73 -0.87
N THR A 794 41.59 9.93 -1.47
CA THR A 794 41.28 8.80 -2.33
C THR A 794 40.74 7.63 -1.49
N VAL A 795 39.68 6.97 -1.98
CA VAL A 795 39.14 5.75 -1.37
C VAL A 795 39.91 4.54 -1.90
N ALA A 796 40.66 3.87 -1.02
CA ALA A 796 41.37 2.64 -1.36
C ALA A 796 40.45 1.41 -1.17
N ARG A 797 40.52 0.47 -2.12
CA ARG A 797 39.94 -0.88 -1.97
C ARG A 797 40.77 -1.69 -0.96
N ALA A 798 40.11 -2.50 -0.14
CA ALA A 798 40.76 -3.49 0.71
C ALA A 798 40.18 -4.89 0.44
N ASP A 799 41.00 -5.77 -0.11
CA ASP A 799 40.84 -7.23 0.05
C ASP A 799 41.13 -7.63 1.50
N PRO A 800 40.62 -8.78 1.94
CA PRO A 800 41.55 -9.73 2.56
C PRO A 800 41.31 -11.18 2.16
N ALA A 801 42.38 -11.85 1.72
CA ALA A 801 42.45 -13.29 1.58
C ALA A 801 43.55 -13.86 2.48
N VAL A 802 43.19 -14.62 3.53
CA VAL A 802 44.11 -15.52 4.27
C VAL A 802 43.34 -16.73 4.83
N GLY A 803 43.94 -17.93 4.76
CA GLY A 803 43.84 -18.88 5.88
C GLY A 803 43.12 -20.21 5.67
N ARG A 804 43.72 -21.15 4.92
CA ARG A 804 43.39 -22.59 5.08
C ARG A 804 44.02 -23.15 6.36
N ARG A 805 43.27 -23.87 7.20
CA ARG A 805 43.77 -24.99 8.03
C ARG A 805 42.71 -26.10 8.16
N HIS A 806 43.17 -27.35 8.25
CA HIS A 806 42.32 -28.55 8.41
C HIS A 806 41.88 -28.76 9.88
N GLY A 807 40.70 -29.38 10.08
CA GLY A 807 40.23 -29.90 11.36
C GLY A 807 39.00 -30.79 11.17
N GLY A 808 39.09 -32.08 11.48
CA GLY A 808 38.14 -33.09 11.03
C GLY A 808 36.83 -33.26 11.83
N ARG A 809 35.87 -33.91 11.15
CA ARG A 809 34.79 -34.81 11.63
C ARG A 809 33.89 -34.36 12.81
N GLY A 810 32.59 -34.22 12.51
CA GLY A 810 31.51 -34.31 13.49
C GLY A 810 30.15 -34.54 12.80
N VAL A 811 29.67 -35.79 12.76
CA VAL A 811 28.34 -36.13 12.22
C VAL A 811 27.31 -36.06 13.34
N GLY A 812 26.34 -35.15 13.25
CA GLY A 812 25.25 -35.01 14.23
C GLY A 812 23.89 -34.87 13.56
N ARG A 813 23.08 -35.95 13.57
CA ARG A 813 21.67 -35.90 13.16
C ARG A 813 20.83 -35.29 14.28
N GLY A 814 20.43 -34.03 14.15
CA GLY A 814 19.45 -33.36 15.04
C GLY A 814 18.02 -33.50 14.50
N ARG A 815 17.09 -33.99 15.32
CA ARG A 815 15.68 -34.21 14.94
C ARG A 815 14.90 -32.89 14.91
N CYS A 816 14.02 -32.71 13.91
CA CYS A 816 12.95 -31.71 14.01
C CYS A 816 11.92 -32.18 15.04
N GLY A 817 11.73 -31.41 16.12
CA GLY A 817 10.66 -31.61 17.08
C GLY A 817 9.35 -31.03 16.58
N VAL A 818 8.33 -31.88 16.42
CA VAL A 818 6.94 -31.44 16.23
C VAL A 818 6.38 -31.08 17.61
N VAL A 819 6.02 -29.82 17.82
CA VAL A 819 5.29 -29.39 19.02
C VAL A 819 3.81 -29.39 18.68
N ALA A 820 3.09 -30.41 19.17
CA ALA A 820 1.64 -30.44 19.15
C ALA A 820 1.08 -29.56 20.28
N GLY A 821 0.23 -28.59 19.95
CA GLY A 821 -0.55 -27.85 20.94
C GLY A 821 -1.75 -28.69 21.43
N PRO A 822 -2.14 -28.61 22.71
CA PRO A 822 -3.27 -29.37 23.23
C PRO A 822 -4.61 -28.73 22.86
N ASP A 823 -5.58 -29.60 22.64
CA ASP A 823 -7.01 -29.33 22.44
C ASP A 823 -7.71 -28.82 23.74
N ARG A 824 -8.95 -28.34 23.57
CA ARG A 824 -9.95 -27.76 24.51
C ARG A 824 -10.15 -26.25 24.36
N GLY A 825 -11.38 -25.75 24.26
CA GLY A 825 -12.65 -26.48 24.20
C GLY A 825 -13.87 -25.56 24.12
N ARG A 826 -15.04 -26.17 23.86
CA ARG A 826 -16.34 -25.52 23.65
C ARG A 826 -16.69 -24.45 24.70
N ARG A 827 -16.96 -23.23 24.25
CA ARG A 827 -18.23 -22.51 24.47
C ARG A 827 -18.39 -21.40 23.43
#